data_AF-A0A226EQ83-F1
#
_entry.id   AF-A0A226EQ83-F1
#
_cell.length_a   1.000
_cell.length_b   1.000
_cell.length_c   1.000
_cell.angle_alpha   90.00
_cell.angle_beta   90.00
_cell.angle_gamma   90.00
#
_symmetry.space_group_name_H-M   'P 1'
#
loop_
_entity.id
_entity.type
_entity.pdbx_description
1 polymer ?
#
loop_
_entity_poly.entity_id
_entity_poly.type
_entity_poly.pdbx_seq_one_letter_code
_entity_poly.pdbx_strand_id
1 'polypeptide(L)'
;MFPKNTIQIFLIISYLHNLVKVLDSKTIHYSLTVSYLSVALDGVTKRMLVFNNLSPPGPTLQASKGDELLVKVTNRIDPDETTTIHWHGIEQFYSPFQDAIRIASSCISLEPTGTMRITRDITDGLWGVLIVDNTPAEVHRYDGEFVLTLKDWYHLPSQQLSNWYEDLQISRGGLPFPGGKTYRFRVLNSATVTLFALMIDGHKLEVIETDGVDTVRVAGVDRATISTGARTSFLVKMDGELDQYWIRIWGDLQPFKLTYPNINPYPEILRDDPWSYAILRYKDGSGVAAVSEGVNSNAVQGRPDHHQGRIRSAFTTTRDQTTPPYPTTTIEPNPTILNHRDCLPYGGVTAPTHVNQTIRIFIPSVDAPGNKIKPGFNNITFSTAPLDKPALLKVMSGEVLPASLNPIKINGFGENYVVEMIFSDYGDTGHPLHLHGHTFWVMGYGGENEGPFSERKHRHLLKTGVRRETMAVLLSSWTVIRFRADNPGVWLLHCHMNFHFEVSMGMVLIEGHDKIGALRIPKDMKNLCRAAGIDLDPTPTTPKTPLKEWTECKKKTPKPRPIKFPFLGNIPQIALTGEILPYIAFEKLSHKHGPIMNLKLGTIDMVVLTSLDDMNELLSRDETSDRFGLEMIKERNGTEELRYGIVICNGLPWKTVRRFSIQNLRQFGFGKKKTMEGVMLEEAKELISRTKEKAQQNGGILTVDMFFSLSIINALWAMVTGTRFSHDNPRLLHALKLNSDLFKATTFVGDISMAFPIFRKILPWITNKAFLYRISQEIKLFAKDIHDEHKQRKDYAQNPESFVDIFLAKIDEEKKLAVEERIFTEDQFHFVISELFQAGSETVNGTLCYALLFMILNPLVQKKVREEINTVVGFDRDVSLTDRPRMLYTQAVLHEVLRFGVIVPLYPPRAFTKDVEYKGLFFKKGTPIFPNYYSCTVSKSLWGDPEVFRPERFVSSDGKTLINTQKQAPFGMGKRFCMGETLATPALFMYFTMLLKDLEFSLVPGEPKPRITPQPSISATPYPFKMVVNARL
;
A
#
# COMPACT_ATOMS: atom_id res chain seq x y z
N MET A 1 -30.11 36.91 -6.64
CA MET A 1 -29.91 35.82 -7.62
C MET A 1 -28.49 35.29 -7.43
N PHE A 2 -28.29 34.21 -6.65
CA PHE A 2 -26.96 33.65 -6.39
C PHE A 2 -26.64 32.49 -7.35
N PRO A 3 -25.39 32.34 -7.83
CA PRO A 3 -25.04 31.27 -8.75
C PRO A 3 -25.08 29.90 -8.05
N LYS A 4 -25.61 28.89 -8.74
CA LYS A 4 -25.87 27.53 -8.21
C LYS A 4 -24.63 26.84 -7.60
N ASN A 5 -23.43 27.23 -8.02
CA ASN A 5 -22.18 26.65 -7.54
C ASN A 5 -21.91 27.02 -6.06
N THR A 6 -22.37 28.18 -5.58
CA THR A 6 -21.98 28.69 -4.25
C THR A 6 -22.50 27.82 -3.10
N ILE A 7 -23.67 27.19 -3.22
CA ILE A 7 -24.25 26.36 -2.14
C ILE A 7 -23.56 24.99 -2.05
N GLN A 8 -23.24 24.35 -3.19
CA GLN A 8 -22.42 23.14 -3.20
C GLN A 8 -21.01 23.45 -2.68
N ILE A 9 -20.41 24.58 -3.09
CA ILE A 9 -19.10 25.02 -2.61
C ILE A 9 -19.13 25.37 -1.11
N PHE A 10 -20.17 26.01 -0.57
CA PHE A 10 -20.24 26.34 0.86
C PHE A 10 -20.34 25.09 1.75
N LEU A 11 -21.19 24.12 1.39
CA LEU A 11 -21.30 22.87 2.14
C LEU A 11 -20.02 22.03 2.04
N ILE A 12 -19.33 22.06 0.89
CA ILE A 12 -18.05 21.37 0.70
C ILE A 12 -16.92 22.10 1.45
N ILE A 13 -16.81 23.42 1.40
CA ILE A 13 -15.77 24.20 2.10
C ILE A 13 -15.95 24.15 3.62
N SER A 14 -17.17 24.32 4.14
CA SER A 14 -17.46 24.23 5.58
C SER A 14 -17.13 22.85 6.17
N TYR A 15 -17.26 21.80 5.35
CA TYR A 15 -16.88 20.44 5.75
C TYR A 15 -15.38 20.15 5.54
N LEU A 16 -14.78 20.62 4.44
CA LEU A 16 -13.34 20.46 4.17
C LEU A 16 -12.47 21.19 5.21
N HIS A 17 -12.89 22.36 5.69
CA HIS A 17 -12.13 23.09 6.71
C HIS A 17 -11.95 22.30 8.03
N ASN A 18 -12.82 21.31 8.28
CA ASN A 18 -12.73 20.40 9.42
C ASN A 18 -12.04 19.05 9.09
N LEU A 19 -11.68 18.79 7.82
CA LEU A 19 -11.25 17.46 7.36
C LEU A 19 -9.88 17.42 6.63
N VAL A 20 -9.28 18.59 6.36
CA VAL A 20 -7.91 18.73 5.80
C VAL A 20 -6.81 18.07 6.66
N LYS A 21 -7.09 17.65 7.90
CA LYS A 21 -6.13 16.97 8.79
C LYS A 21 -5.91 15.45 8.57
N VAL A 22 -6.52 14.81 7.56
CA VAL A 22 -6.58 13.32 7.48
C VAL A 22 -6.12 12.70 6.15
N LEU A 23 -5.50 13.45 5.23
CA LEU A 23 -5.12 12.93 3.88
C LEU A 23 -3.71 13.36 3.42
N ASP A 24 -2.69 13.09 4.24
CA ASP A 24 -1.31 13.50 3.97
C ASP A 24 -0.32 12.36 4.25
N SER A 25 -0.47 11.22 3.54
CA SER A 25 0.46 10.09 3.63
C SER A 25 1.77 10.41 2.90
N LYS A 26 2.90 10.34 3.61
CA LYS A 26 4.22 10.78 3.15
C LYS A 26 5.20 9.64 3.00
N THR A 27 6.19 9.80 2.12
CA THR A 27 7.42 9.01 2.19
C THR A 27 8.36 9.75 3.15
N ILE A 28 8.65 9.13 4.31
CA ILE A 28 9.52 9.71 5.34
C ILE A 28 10.89 9.06 5.22
N HIS A 29 11.91 9.90 5.02
CA HIS A 29 13.28 9.47 4.81
C HIS A 29 14.13 9.65 6.07
N TYR A 30 14.74 8.57 6.54
CA TYR A 30 15.74 8.60 7.59
C TYR A 30 17.08 8.06 7.07
N SER A 31 18.18 8.54 7.65
CA SER A 31 19.51 7.99 7.43
C SER A 31 20.12 7.59 8.77
N LEU A 32 20.61 6.35 8.84
CA LEU A 32 21.27 5.77 10.00
C LEU A 32 22.70 5.38 9.60
N THR A 33 23.70 6.03 10.18
CA THR A 33 25.10 5.61 10.07
C THR A 33 25.43 4.78 11.31
N VAL A 34 25.84 3.53 11.12
CA VAL A 34 26.32 2.68 12.23
C VAL A 34 27.82 2.85 12.35
N SER A 35 28.29 3.22 13.52
CA SER A 35 29.70 3.54 13.79
C SER A 35 30.02 3.32 15.26
N TYR A 36 31.32 3.30 15.58
CA TYR A 36 31.78 3.29 16.95
C TYR A 36 31.92 4.71 17.53
N LEU A 37 31.49 4.88 18.77
CA LEU A 37 31.68 6.10 19.56
C LEU A 37 32.13 5.75 20.98
N SER A 38 33.02 6.55 21.56
CA SER A 38 33.35 6.46 22.98
C SER A 38 32.31 7.20 23.80
N VAL A 39 31.54 6.47 24.62
CA VAL A 39 30.41 7.00 25.40
C VAL A 39 30.59 6.62 26.87
N ALA A 40 30.22 7.52 27.79
CA ALA A 40 30.24 7.30 29.24
C ALA A 40 28.84 7.61 29.82
N LEU A 41 27.95 6.62 29.80
CA LEU A 41 26.55 6.76 30.27
C LEU A 41 26.44 6.63 31.80
N ASP A 42 27.35 5.86 32.39
CA ASP A 42 27.50 5.52 33.81
C ASP A 42 28.73 6.23 34.44
N GLY A 43 29.36 7.14 33.69
CA GLY A 43 30.64 7.77 34.04
C GLY A 43 31.89 7.02 33.58
N VAL A 44 31.77 5.77 33.10
CA VAL A 44 32.89 4.98 32.56
C VAL A 44 32.88 5.01 31.03
N THR A 45 33.96 5.50 30.43
CA THR A 45 34.07 5.59 28.96
C THR A 45 34.24 4.20 28.34
N LYS A 46 33.30 3.81 27.47
CA LYS A 46 33.30 2.54 26.70
C LYS A 46 33.18 2.83 25.20
N ARG A 47 33.78 1.99 24.35
CA ARG A 47 33.57 2.00 22.89
C ARG A 47 32.24 1.28 22.59
N MET A 48 31.22 2.02 22.17
CA MET A 48 29.88 1.50 21.87
C MET A 48 29.56 1.60 20.38
N LEU A 49 28.73 0.68 19.86
CA LEU A 49 28.08 0.85 18.56
C LEU A 49 26.93 1.85 18.70
N VAL A 50 26.84 2.82 17.80
CA VAL A 50 25.83 3.88 17.86
C VAL A 50 25.24 4.22 16.49
N PHE A 51 24.07 4.84 16.50
CA PHE A 51 23.47 5.46 15.32
C PHE A 51 23.89 6.93 15.20
N ASN A 52 24.30 7.35 14.01
CA ASN A 52 24.61 8.74 13.63
C ASN A 52 25.66 9.45 14.52
N ASN A 53 26.59 8.70 15.13
CA ASN A 53 27.53 9.20 16.15
C ASN A 53 26.83 9.90 17.34
N LEU A 54 25.59 9.51 17.66
CA LEU A 54 24.87 10.00 18.83
C LEU A 54 25.15 9.11 20.04
N SER A 55 25.16 9.70 21.24
CA SER A 55 25.08 8.91 22.46
C SER A 55 23.72 8.19 22.49
N PRO A 56 23.64 6.90 22.84
CA PRO A 56 22.38 6.15 22.88
C PRO A 56 21.33 6.83 23.77
N PRO A 57 20.02 6.78 23.42
CA PRO A 57 19.43 6.17 22.22
C PRO A 57 19.81 6.83 20.89
N GLY A 58 19.77 6.03 19.83
CA GLY A 58 19.69 6.53 18.45
C GLY A 58 18.43 7.36 18.20
N PRO A 59 18.34 8.02 17.03
CA PRO A 59 17.25 8.96 16.76
C PRO A 59 15.90 8.26 16.76
N THR A 60 14.89 8.88 17.38
CA THR A 60 13.49 8.45 17.25
C THR A 60 13.05 8.57 15.79
N LEU A 61 12.62 7.46 15.22
CA LEU A 61 11.93 7.43 13.93
C LEU A 61 10.43 7.56 14.20
N GLN A 62 9.73 8.44 13.50
CA GLN A 62 8.29 8.62 13.63
C GLN A 62 7.64 8.64 12.26
N ALA A 63 6.49 7.98 12.15
CA ALA A 63 5.67 7.94 10.94
C ALA A 63 4.20 7.78 11.30
N SER A 64 3.29 8.22 10.44
CA SER A 64 1.88 7.87 10.53
C SER A 64 1.59 6.54 9.83
N LYS A 65 0.58 5.81 10.33
CA LYS A 65 0.11 4.57 9.70
C LYS A 65 -0.44 4.84 8.30
N GLY A 66 0.28 4.34 7.30
CA GLY A 66 0.01 4.59 5.89
C GLY A 66 1.12 5.37 5.18
N ASP A 67 2.08 5.92 5.92
CA ASP A 67 3.32 6.47 5.39
C ASP A 67 4.25 5.37 4.90
N GLU A 68 5.17 5.75 4.00
CA GLU A 68 6.26 4.90 3.52
C GLU A 68 7.57 5.30 4.23
N LEU A 69 8.10 4.43 5.09
CA LEU A 69 9.33 4.70 5.83
C LEU A 69 10.54 4.17 5.05
N LEU A 70 11.41 5.07 4.56
CA LEU A 70 12.66 4.71 3.89
C LEU A 70 13.86 5.02 4.80
N VAL A 71 14.42 3.97 5.40
CA VAL A 71 15.61 4.07 6.27
C VAL A 71 16.87 3.66 5.50
N LYS A 72 17.72 4.63 5.17
CA LYS A 72 19.03 4.39 4.54
C LYS A 72 20.07 4.07 5.62
N VAL A 73 20.52 2.83 5.69
CA VAL A 73 21.60 2.43 6.61
C VAL A 73 22.97 2.55 5.90
N THR A 74 23.96 3.12 6.60
CA THR A 74 25.36 3.21 6.17
C THR A 74 26.23 2.53 7.22
N ASN A 75 26.87 1.41 6.89
CA ASN A 75 27.79 0.74 7.80
C ASN A 75 29.17 1.42 7.79
N ARG A 76 29.73 1.71 8.97
CA ARG A 76 31.10 2.22 9.20
C ARG A 76 31.77 1.53 10.41
N ILE A 77 31.37 0.32 10.74
CA ILE A 77 32.11 -0.56 11.68
C ILE A 77 33.34 -1.16 10.98
N ASP A 78 34.20 -1.84 11.73
CA ASP A 78 35.44 -2.41 11.19
C ASP A 78 35.12 -3.54 10.17
N PRO A 79 35.90 -3.72 9.08
CA PRO A 79 35.51 -4.60 7.96
C PRO A 79 35.34 -6.08 8.30
N ASP A 80 35.99 -6.55 9.36
CA ASP A 80 35.90 -7.92 9.87
C ASP A 80 34.74 -8.12 10.86
N GLU A 81 33.98 -7.07 11.16
CA GLU A 81 32.83 -7.09 12.06
C GLU A 81 31.50 -6.99 11.30
N THR A 82 30.46 -7.57 11.88
CA THR A 82 29.09 -7.55 11.34
C THR A 82 28.10 -7.10 12.39
N THR A 83 26.96 -6.56 11.97
CA THR A 83 25.85 -6.22 12.87
C THR A 83 24.53 -6.32 12.11
N THR A 84 23.45 -6.70 12.79
CA THR A 84 22.09 -6.65 12.27
C THR A 84 21.29 -5.54 12.96
N ILE A 85 20.25 -5.08 12.27
CA ILE A 85 19.24 -4.16 12.80
C ILE A 85 17.89 -4.79 12.47
N HIS A 86 17.04 -4.98 13.46
CA HIS A 86 15.67 -5.45 13.30
C HIS A 86 14.71 -4.58 14.13
N TRP A 87 13.42 -4.70 13.87
CA TRP A 87 12.37 -3.89 14.51
C TRP A 87 11.43 -4.80 15.30
N HIS A 88 11.27 -4.53 16.60
CA HIS A 88 10.22 -5.14 17.41
C HIS A 88 8.89 -4.40 17.10
N GLY A 89 7.76 -5.11 17.02
CA GLY A 89 6.46 -4.52 16.70
C GLY A 89 6.04 -4.60 15.22
N ILE A 90 6.77 -5.33 14.36
CA ILE A 90 6.48 -5.41 12.92
C ILE A 90 6.39 -6.87 12.44
N GLU A 91 5.19 -7.31 12.10
CA GLU A 91 4.88 -8.68 11.64
C GLU A 91 4.93 -8.78 10.10
N GLN A 92 5.98 -9.39 9.53
CA GLN A 92 6.11 -9.64 8.08
C GLN A 92 5.78 -11.11 7.72
N PHE A 93 4.56 -11.33 7.25
CA PHE A 93 4.11 -12.64 6.78
C PHE A 93 4.90 -13.14 5.55
N TYR A 94 5.18 -14.45 5.52
CA TYR A 94 5.93 -15.16 4.47
C TYR A 94 7.37 -14.67 4.26
N SER A 95 7.91 -13.93 5.24
CA SER A 95 9.28 -13.43 5.27
C SER A 95 10.02 -13.98 6.50
N PRO A 96 10.34 -15.29 6.58
CA PRO A 96 11.09 -15.84 7.72
C PRO A 96 12.52 -15.30 7.84
N PHE A 97 12.97 -14.54 6.85
CA PHE A 97 14.23 -13.81 6.85
C PHE A 97 14.13 -12.42 7.55
N GLN A 98 12.94 -11.98 7.97
CA GLN A 98 12.67 -10.63 8.51
C GLN A 98 13.57 -10.24 9.69
N ASP A 99 13.77 -11.17 10.64
CA ASP A 99 14.52 -10.93 11.88
C ASP A 99 16.01 -11.29 11.75
N ALA A 100 16.42 -11.85 10.60
CA ALA A 100 17.79 -12.30 10.30
C ALA A 100 18.49 -13.10 11.43
N ILE A 101 17.73 -13.93 12.18
CA ILE A 101 18.24 -14.73 13.29
C ILE A 101 19.23 -15.78 12.75
N ARG A 102 20.47 -15.78 13.23
CA ARG A 102 21.55 -16.70 12.80
C ARG A 102 21.14 -18.18 12.83
N ILE A 103 20.55 -18.63 13.94
CA ILE A 103 20.17 -20.04 14.11
C ILE A 103 19.00 -20.42 13.19
N ALA A 104 18.04 -19.51 12.99
CA ALA A 104 16.83 -19.79 12.24
C ALA A 104 16.98 -19.53 10.73
N SER A 105 17.31 -18.31 10.31
CA SER A 105 17.13 -17.86 8.91
C SER A 105 18.30 -17.09 8.27
N SER A 106 19.34 -16.70 9.02
CA SER A 106 20.46 -15.90 8.50
C SER A 106 21.76 -16.70 8.37
N CYS A 107 22.38 -16.62 7.18
CA CYS A 107 23.61 -17.33 6.84
C CYS A 107 24.90 -16.69 7.37
N ILE A 108 24.86 -15.72 8.28
CA ILE A 108 26.09 -15.09 8.81
C ILE A 108 26.82 -16.11 9.70
N SER A 109 27.96 -16.60 9.20
CA SER A 109 28.75 -17.67 9.84
C SER A 109 29.57 -17.18 11.05
N LEU A 110 29.57 -15.88 11.35
CA LEU A 110 30.21 -15.31 12.53
C LEU A 110 29.22 -15.17 13.69
N GLU A 111 29.75 -15.00 14.91
CA GLU A 111 29.01 -15.07 16.18
C GLU A 111 27.81 -14.10 16.22
N PRO A 112 26.75 -14.36 17.02
CA PRO A 112 25.49 -13.62 16.91
C PRO A 112 25.68 -12.11 17.10
N THR A 113 25.28 -11.30 16.11
CA THR A 113 25.41 -9.84 16.15
C THR A 113 24.08 -9.10 15.96
N GLY A 114 23.08 -9.44 16.79
CA GLY A 114 21.88 -8.62 16.98
C GLY A 114 21.99 -7.72 18.22
N THR A 115 20.87 -7.18 18.70
CA THR A 115 20.77 -6.42 19.97
C THR A 115 21.22 -7.21 21.21
N MET A 116 21.47 -8.51 21.07
CA MET A 116 22.30 -9.30 21.97
C MET A 116 23.48 -9.87 21.16
N ARG A 117 24.64 -9.20 21.26
CA ARG A 117 25.93 -9.78 20.83
C ARG A 117 26.40 -10.76 21.90
N ILE A 118 26.12 -12.04 21.67
CA ILE A 118 26.65 -13.13 22.51
C ILE A 118 28.03 -13.50 21.97
N THR A 119 29.01 -12.64 22.23
CA THR A 119 30.47 -12.90 22.25
C THR A 119 31.26 -11.60 22.25
N ARG A 120 32.17 -11.46 23.23
CA ARG A 120 33.21 -10.41 23.30
C ARG A 120 32.71 -9.00 22.97
N ASP A 121 32.37 -8.31 24.05
CA ASP A 121 32.04 -6.90 24.15
C ASP A 121 30.61 -6.48 23.77
N ILE A 122 29.87 -6.17 24.85
CA ILE A 122 29.03 -4.97 24.99
C ILE A 122 27.62 -5.03 24.35
N THR A 123 26.59 -5.10 25.21
CA THR A 123 25.15 -4.98 24.91
C THR A 123 24.67 -3.54 24.73
N ASP A 124 25.59 -2.63 24.42
CA ASP A 124 25.40 -1.20 24.59
C ASP A 124 25.39 -0.47 23.24
N GLY A 125 24.29 0.25 23.02
CA GLY A 125 24.25 1.47 22.22
C GLY A 125 23.52 1.42 20.88
N LEU A 126 23.40 0.26 20.25
CA LEU A 126 22.67 0.12 18.97
C LEU A 126 21.16 -0.09 19.19
N TRP A 127 20.50 0.89 19.81
CA TRP A 127 19.05 0.87 20.04
C TRP A 127 18.43 2.25 19.83
N GLY A 128 17.13 2.28 19.53
CA GLY A 128 16.37 3.49 19.22
C GLY A 128 14.88 3.17 19.17
N VAL A 129 14.05 4.18 18.88
CA VAL A 129 12.59 4.08 18.99
C VAL A 129 11.93 4.31 17.63
N LEU A 130 10.96 3.48 17.26
CA LEU A 130 10.07 3.70 16.12
C LEU A 130 8.65 3.92 16.65
N ILE A 131 8.07 5.09 16.35
CA ILE A 131 6.70 5.47 16.68
C ILE A 131 5.86 5.42 15.41
N VAL A 132 4.69 4.76 15.47
CA VAL A 132 3.73 4.66 14.36
C VAL A 132 2.38 5.18 14.80
N ASP A 133 1.97 6.34 14.29
CA ASP A 133 0.76 7.04 14.71
C ASP A 133 -0.49 6.53 13.99
N ASN A 134 -1.51 6.08 14.73
CA ASN A 134 -2.77 5.58 14.17
C ASN A 134 -3.70 6.74 13.76
N THR A 135 -4.03 6.87 12.48
CA THR A 135 -5.12 7.74 12.00
C THR A 135 -6.29 6.95 11.40
N PRO A 136 -7.57 7.33 11.63
CA PRO A 136 -8.06 8.40 12.51
C PRO A 136 -8.58 7.88 13.87
N ALA A 137 -8.73 8.81 14.82
CA ALA A 137 -9.22 8.63 16.19
C ALA A 137 -8.27 7.86 17.13
N GLU A 138 -7.28 8.59 17.62
CA GLU A 138 -6.61 8.26 18.88
C GLU A 138 -7.66 8.11 20.00
N VAL A 139 -7.66 6.94 20.65
CA VAL A 139 -8.72 6.49 21.55
C VAL A 139 -8.70 7.25 22.89
N HIS A 140 -7.59 7.89 23.21
CA HIS A 140 -7.31 8.43 24.53
C HIS A 140 -6.78 9.85 24.44
N ARG A 141 -7.45 10.79 25.12
CA ARG A 141 -7.03 12.20 25.14
C ARG A 141 -5.91 12.42 26.15
N TYR A 142 -4.89 13.17 25.74
CA TYR A 142 -3.80 13.67 26.56
C TYR A 142 -3.28 15.00 25.99
N ASP A 143 -2.50 15.74 26.78
CA ASP A 143 -1.95 17.06 26.49
C ASP A 143 -0.51 17.03 25.94
N GLY A 144 0.18 15.89 26.04
CA GLY A 144 1.48 15.62 25.41
C GLY A 144 1.96 14.18 25.65
N GLU A 145 2.99 13.75 24.93
CA GLU A 145 3.59 12.41 25.10
C GLU A 145 5.10 12.45 25.34
N PHE A 146 5.59 11.42 26.04
CA PHE A 146 7.00 11.21 26.38
C PHE A 146 7.37 9.74 26.20
N VAL A 147 8.60 9.48 25.75
CA VAL A 147 9.14 8.12 25.66
C VAL A 147 10.12 7.90 26.83
N LEU A 148 9.93 6.81 27.57
CA LEU A 148 10.82 6.39 28.64
C LEU A 148 11.40 5.02 28.29
N THR A 149 12.72 4.92 28.39
CA THR A 149 13.49 3.78 27.90
C THR A 149 14.30 3.21 29.05
N LEU A 150 13.94 2.01 29.49
CA LEU A 150 14.54 1.35 30.65
C LEU A 150 15.63 0.40 30.18
N LYS A 151 16.85 0.55 30.71
CA LYS A 151 18.04 -0.20 30.30
C LYS A 151 18.90 -0.51 31.53
N ASP A 152 19.46 -1.72 31.56
CA ASP A 152 20.52 -2.14 32.48
C ASP A 152 21.90 -2.01 31.81
N TRP A 153 22.94 -1.73 32.61
CA TRP A 153 24.29 -1.41 32.13
C TRP A 153 25.33 -2.29 32.82
N TYR A 154 26.34 -2.72 32.07
CA TYR A 154 27.37 -3.67 32.51
C TYR A 154 28.76 -3.25 32.01
N HIS A 155 29.82 -3.64 32.72
CA HIS A 155 31.22 -3.25 32.43
C HIS A 155 32.08 -4.39 31.88
N LEU A 156 31.53 -5.62 31.82
CA LEU A 156 32.16 -6.88 31.43
C LEU A 156 31.20 -7.68 30.53
N PRO A 157 31.71 -8.58 29.66
CA PRO A 157 30.88 -9.44 28.79
C PRO A 157 29.91 -10.38 29.56
N SER A 158 28.83 -10.82 28.90
CA SER A 158 27.77 -11.68 29.48
C SER A 158 28.28 -12.96 30.15
N GLN A 159 29.40 -13.51 29.67
CA GLN A 159 30.01 -14.71 30.23
C GLN A 159 30.76 -14.46 31.57
N GLN A 160 31.27 -13.24 31.79
CA GLN A 160 31.96 -12.83 33.01
C GLN A 160 31.01 -12.28 34.09
N LEU A 161 29.80 -11.87 33.70
CA LEU A 161 28.67 -11.53 34.59
C LEU A 161 28.27 -12.63 35.59
N SER A 162 28.85 -13.82 35.48
CA SER A 162 28.75 -14.90 36.48
C SER A 162 29.50 -14.62 37.80
N ASN A 163 30.47 -13.69 37.82
CA ASN A 163 31.24 -13.33 39.02
C ASN A 163 31.37 -11.80 39.17
N TRP A 164 30.67 -11.24 40.18
CA TRP A 164 30.77 -9.88 40.75
C TRP A 164 30.31 -8.68 39.88
N TYR A 165 29.51 -7.78 40.47
CA TYR A 165 29.10 -6.50 39.87
C TYR A 165 28.71 -5.38 40.86
N GLU A 166 29.39 -4.24 40.86
CA GLU A 166 28.97 -3.04 41.61
C GLU A 166 28.37 -1.93 40.71
N ASP A 167 27.61 -1.03 41.37
CA ASP A 167 27.11 0.29 40.95
C ASP A 167 26.15 0.47 39.74
N LEU A 168 24.98 1.04 40.05
CA LEU A 168 24.05 1.70 39.12
C LEU A 168 24.08 3.22 39.38
N GLN A 169 24.32 4.03 38.35
CA GLN A 169 24.17 5.49 38.42
C GLN A 169 23.18 6.05 37.39
N ILE A 170 22.43 7.07 37.81
CA ILE A 170 21.44 7.76 36.98
C ILE A 170 21.79 9.24 36.90
N SER A 171 21.74 9.77 35.68
CA SER A 171 21.85 11.20 35.47
C SER A 171 20.62 11.98 35.96
N ARG A 172 20.84 12.99 36.81
CA ARG A 172 19.78 13.85 37.33
C ARG A 172 19.32 14.88 36.28
N GLY A 173 18.13 14.68 35.73
CA GLY A 173 17.40 15.67 34.95
C GLY A 173 15.96 15.78 35.44
N GLY A 174 15.51 16.99 35.74
CA GLY A 174 14.11 17.24 36.11
C GLY A 174 13.29 17.63 34.88
N LEU A 175 12.35 16.78 34.47
CA LEU A 175 11.43 17.11 33.37
C LEU A 175 10.34 18.09 33.89
N PRO A 176 10.15 19.26 33.26
CA PRO A 176 9.13 20.22 33.67
C PRO A 176 7.78 19.90 33.03
N PHE A 177 6.73 19.77 33.85
CA PHE A 177 5.35 19.55 33.40
C PHE A 177 4.43 20.66 33.94
N PRO A 178 3.60 21.29 33.09
CA PRO A 178 2.46 22.08 33.54
C PRO A 178 1.49 21.26 34.41
N GLY A 179 1.11 21.82 35.57
CA GLY A 179 0.07 21.24 36.42
C GLY A 179 -1.33 21.24 35.78
N GLY A 180 -2.19 20.31 36.21
CA GLY A 180 -3.56 20.15 35.72
C GLY A 180 -3.70 19.47 34.35
N LYS A 181 -2.61 18.95 33.78
CA LYS A 181 -2.56 18.32 32.44
C LYS A 181 -2.41 16.80 32.52
N THR A 182 -2.79 16.08 31.47
CA THR A 182 -2.63 14.61 31.39
C THR A 182 -1.60 14.26 30.34
N TYR A 183 -0.57 13.47 30.67
CA TYR A 183 0.49 13.10 29.74
C TYR A 183 0.56 11.60 29.48
N ARG A 184 0.91 11.22 28.25
CA ARG A 184 1.17 9.85 27.85
C ARG A 184 2.64 9.51 28.05
N PHE A 185 2.94 8.46 28.82
CA PHE A 185 4.27 7.90 28.96
C PHE A 185 4.34 6.58 28.19
N ARG A 186 5.11 6.53 27.11
CA ARG A 186 5.43 5.31 26.35
C ARG A 186 6.66 4.67 26.99
N VAL A 187 6.45 3.65 27.81
CA VAL A 187 7.54 2.95 28.52
C VAL A 187 7.94 1.71 27.73
N LEU A 188 9.22 1.59 27.40
CA LEU A 188 9.79 0.38 26.81
C LEU A 188 10.95 -0.12 27.67
N ASN A 189 11.01 -1.44 27.87
CA ASN A 189 12.12 -2.07 28.59
C ASN A 189 13.09 -2.73 27.60
N SER A 190 14.21 -2.05 27.32
CA SER A 190 15.33 -2.49 26.48
C SER A 190 16.48 -3.12 27.28
N ALA A 191 16.22 -3.50 28.54
CA ALA A 191 17.12 -4.27 29.39
C ALA A 191 17.58 -5.58 28.74
N THR A 192 18.56 -6.18 29.38
CA THR A 192 19.26 -7.39 28.97
C THR A 192 18.86 -8.57 29.86
N VAL A 193 18.59 -8.29 31.14
CA VAL A 193 18.11 -9.27 32.13
C VAL A 193 17.07 -8.69 33.11
N THR A 194 16.97 -7.38 33.25
CA THR A 194 16.18 -6.74 34.31
C THR A 194 14.71 -6.56 33.94
N LEU A 195 13.80 -6.97 34.84
CA LEU A 195 12.40 -6.54 34.84
C LEU A 195 12.31 -5.27 35.69
N PHE A 196 11.66 -4.22 35.18
CA PHE A 196 11.59 -2.94 35.88
C PHE A 196 10.18 -2.65 36.38
N ALA A 197 10.03 -2.44 37.69
CA ALA A 197 8.85 -1.84 38.28
C ALA A 197 8.96 -0.31 38.20
N LEU A 198 7.92 0.35 37.70
CA LEU A 198 7.81 1.81 37.62
C LEU A 198 6.62 2.31 38.45
N MET A 199 6.85 3.40 39.19
CA MET A 199 5.83 4.16 39.92
C MET A 199 6.19 5.65 39.94
N ILE A 200 5.20 6.51 40.22
CA ILE A 200 5.39 7.96 40.35
C ILE A 200 4.78 8.38 41.69
N ASP A 201 5.58 8.97 42.57
CA ASP A 201 5.10 9.41 43.88
C ASP A 201 3.93 10.39 43.73
N GLY A 202 2.88 10.18 44.52
CA GLY A 202 1.66 10.99 44.49
C GLY A 202 0.71 10.76 43.30
N HIS A 203 1.06 9.90 42.34
CA HIS A 203 0.31 9.77 41.08
C HIS A 203 -0.03 8.32 40.73
N LYS A 204 -1.32 8.07 40.43
CA LYS A 204 -1.77 6.78 39.90
C LYS A 204 -1.57 6.74 38.37
N LEU A 205 -1.16 5.59 37.86
CA LEU A 205 -1.01 5.30 36.44
C LEU A 205 -2.34 4.75 35.87
N GLU A 206 -2.65 5.10 34.62
CA GLU A 206 -3.77 4.52 33.85
C GLU A 206 -3.23 3.82 32.59
N VAL A 207 -3.29 2.49 32.55
CA VAL A 207 -2.76 1.71 31.42
C VAL A 207 -3.70 1.81 30.21
N ILE A 208 -3.14 2.17 29.06
CA ILE A 208 -3.89 2.40 27.82
C ILE A 208 -3.41 1.58 26.62
N GLU A 209 -2.18 1.06 26.63
CA GLU A 209 -1.62 0.29 25.52
C GLU A 209 -0.58 -0.69 26.05
N THR A 210 -0.49 -1.89 25.48
CA THR A 210 0.63 -2.82 25.72
C THR A 210 1.05 -3.46 24.40
N ASP A 211 2.36 -3.51 24.14
CA ASP A 211 2.94 -4.02 22.89
C ASP A 211 2.30 -3.44 21.61
N GLY A 212 1.91 -2.15 21.63
CA GLY A 212 1.28 -1.46 20.51
C GLY A 212 -0.22 -1.77 20.31
N VAL A 213 -0.86 -2.45 21.26
CA VAL A 213 -2.29 -2.77 21.26
C VAL A 213 -3.01 -1.95 22.33
N ASP A 214 -3.97 -1.13 21.89
CA ASP A 214 -4.85 -0.34 22.78
C ASP A 214 -5.62 -1.28 23.74
N THR A 215 -5.65 -0.92 25.02
CA THR A 215 -6.39 -1.65 26.06
C THR A 215 -7.61 -0.88 26.53
N VAL A 216 -8.60 -1.60 27.06
CA VAL A 216 -9.56 -0.98 27.99
C VAL A 216 -8.75 -0.40 29.14
N ARG A 217 -9.04 0.86 29.50
CA ARG A 217 -8.31 1.63 30.52
C ARG A 217 -8.24 0.89 31.85
N VAL A 218 -7.02 0.59 32.31
CA VAL A 218 -6.78 0.05 33.66
C VAL A 218 -6.27 1.19 34.54
N ALA A 219 -7.20 1.88 35.20
CA ALA A 219 -6.91 3.03 36.06
C ALA A 219 -6.57 2.60 37.51
N GLY A 220 -5.87 3.47 38.24
CA GLY A 220 -5.58 3.27 39.67
C GLY A 220 -4.35 2.39 39.94
N VAL A 221 -3.48 2.18 38.96
CA VAL A 221 -2.25 1.40 39.12
C VAL A 221 -1.20 2.24 39.84
N ASP A 222 -0.66 1.72 40.94
CA ASP A 222 0.46 2.33 41.66
C ASP A 222 1.81 1.93 41.09
N ARG A 223 1.94 0.66 40.69
CA ARG A 223 3.21 0.08 40.26
C ARG A 223 3.01 -0.82 39.05
N ALA A 224 3.70 -0.53 37.96
CA ALA A 224 3.69 -1.36 36.77
C ALA A 224 5.03 -2.04 36.54
N THR A 225 5.07 -3.37 36.56
CA THR A 225 6.25 -4.16 36.19
C THR A 225 6.29 -4.35 34.68
N ILE A 226 7.36 -3.86 34.04
CA ILE A 226 7.61 -3.96 32.60
C ILE A 226 8.65 -5.06 32.36
N SER A 227 8.23 -6.14 31.73
CA SER A 227 9.11 -7.26 31.38
C SER A 227 10.13 -6.85 30.31
N THR A 228 11.30 -7.49 30.29
CA THR A 228 12.33 -7.28 29.27
C THR A 228 11.75 -7.51 27.86
N GLY A 229 11.93 -6.55 26.96
CA GLY A 229 11.35 -6.55 25.60
C GLY A 229 9.90 -6.05 25.49
N ALA A 230 9.20 -5.83 26.61
CA ALA A 230 7.82 -5.35 26.61
C ALA A 230 7.71 -3.82 26.46
N ARG A 231 6.59 -3.37 25.87
CA ARG A 231 6.19 -1.95 25.85
C ARG A 231 4.83 -1.76 26.52
N THR A 232 4.66 -0.66 27.24
CA THR A 232 3.38 -0.27 27.85
C THR A 232 3.23 1.25 27.83
N SER A 233 2.09 1.76 27.39
CA SER A 233 1.75 3.19 27.52
C SER A 233 0.84 3.43 28.72
N PHE A 234 1.15 4.48 29.48
CA PHE A 234 0.36 4.96 30.61
C PHE A 234 -0.12 6.39 30.36
N LEU A 235 -1.32 6.72 30.82
CA LEU A 235 -1.69 8.11 31.12
C LEU A 235 -1.34 8.41 32.57
N VAL A 236 -0.79 9.60 32.79
CA VAL A 236 -0.50 10.16 34.11
C VAL A 236 -1.09 11.56 34.13
N LYS A 237 -2.04 11.79 35.05
CA LYS A 237 -2.61 13.11 35.30
C LYS A 237 -1.70 13.85 36.26
N MET A 238 -1.45 15.13 35.98
CA MET A 238 -0.53 15.98 36.75
C MET A 238 -1.33 16.84 37.73
N ASP A 239 -2.03 16.21 38.67
CA ASP A 239 -2.98 16.85 39.58
C ASP A 239 -2.52 16.96 41.04
N GLY A 240 -1.25 16.63 41.32
CA GLY A 240 -0.57 17.04 42.55
C GLY A 240 -0.34 18.57 42.66
N GLU A 241 0.04 19.02 43.85
CA GLU A 241 0.50 20.38 44.14
C GLU A 241 1.76 20.76 43.35
N LEU A 242 2.05 22.05 43.18
CA LEU A 242 3.18 22.55 42.37
C LEU A 242 4.55 22.26 43.05
N ASP A 243 5.00 21.01 42.99
CA ASP A 243 6.23 20.52 43.64
C ASP A 243 7.03 19.53 42.73
N GLN A 244 7.97 18.80 43.32
CA GLN A 244 8.83 17.80 42.69
C GLN A 244 8.49 16.40 43.18
N TYR A 245 8.01 15.55 42.27
CA TYR A 245 7.67 14.17 42.53
C TYR A 245 8.76 13.23 42.02
N TRP A 246 8.97 12.11 42.72
CA TRP A 246 9.92 11.09 42.28
C TRP A 246 9.26 10.11 41.33
N ILE A 247 9.83 9.97 40.13
CA ILE A 247 9.62 8.76 39.32
C ILE A 247 10.58 7.72 39.90
N ARG A 248 10.01 6.67 40.51
CA ARG A 248 10.79 5.56 41.06
C ARG A 248 10.75 4.40 40.09
N ILE A 249 11.93 3.93 39.72
CA ILE A 249 12.17 2.73 38.93
C ILE A 249 12.88 1.76 39.85
N TRP A 250 12.44 0.51 39.92
CA TRP A 250 13.09 -0.54 40.69
C TRP A 250 13.36 -1.72 39.77
N GLY A 251 14.62 -2.17 39.71
CA GLY A 251 14.92 -3.46 39.11
C GLY A 251 14.37 -4.56 40.02
N ASP A 252 13.35 -5.28 39.57
CA ASP A 252 12.85 -6.43 40.31
C ASP A 252 13.86 -7.57 40.18
N LEU A 253 14.77 -7.62 41.16
CA LEU A 253 15.82 -8.62 41.30
C LEU A 253 15.35 -9.85 42.12
N GLN A 254 14.06 -9.96 42.46
CA GLN A 254 13.54 -11.17 43.12
C GLN A 254 13.75 -12.46 42.30
N PRO A 255 13.71 -12.47 40.96
CA PRO A 255 14.11 -13.60 40.12
C PRO A 255 15.55 -14.12 40.37
N PHE A 256 16.37 -13.38 41.12
CA PHE A 256 17.76 -13.69 41.45
C PHE A 256 18.03 -13.80 42.96
N LYS A 257 17.01 -13.77 43.83
CA LYS A 257 17.20 -13.83 45.31
C LYS A 257 17.73 -15.18 45.84
N LEU A 258 18.01 -16.15 44.98
CA LEU A 258 18.50 -17.46 45.39
C LEU A 258 19.97 -17.44 45.81
N THR A 259 20.23 -17.98 47.00
CA THR A 259 21.55 -18.18 47.59
C THR A 259 22.35 -19.28 46.89
N TYR A 260 22.95 -18.94 45.75
CA TYR A 260 24.02 -19.74 45.13
C TYR A 260 25.39 -19.22 45.58
N PRO A 261 26.16 -19.94 46.42
CA PRO A 261 27.43 -19.44 46.98
C PRO A 261 28.49 -19.06 45.93
N ASN A 262 28.37 -19.61 44.72
CA ASN A 262 29.31 -19.41 43.60
C ASN A 262 28.65 -18.81 42.34
N ILE A 263 27.36 -18.42 42.42
CA ILE A 263 26.59 -17.84 41.29
C ILE A 263 25.55 -16.83 41.82
N ASN A 264 25.94 -16.00 42.77
CA ASN A 264 25.15 -14.83 43.18
C ASN A 264 25.83 -13.56 42.62
N PRO A 265 25.32 -12.98 41.52
CA PRO A 265 26.01 -11.88 40.84
C PRO A 265 25.76 -10.49 41.47
N TYR A 266 24.95 -10.39 42.53
CA TYR A 266 24.59 -9.11 43.16
C TYR A 266 25.31 -8.88 44.50
N PRO A 267 25.94 -7.71 44.73
CA PRO A 267 26.48 -7.34 46.04
C PRO A 267 25.35 -7.03 47.02
N GLU A 268 25.69 -7.04 48.31
CA GLU A 268 24.77 -6.63 49.38
C GLU A 268 24.27 -5.18 49.21
N ILE A 269 24.99 -4.32 48.48
CA ILE A 269 24.61 -2.92 48.25
C ILE A 269 23.28 -2.77 47.46
N LEU A 270 22.98 -3.70 46.53
CA LEU A 270 21.71 -3.72 45.79
C LEU A 270 20.56 -4.33 46.61
N ARG A 271 20.84 -4.78 47.83
CA ARG A 271 19.86 -5.28 48.81
C ARG A 271 19.30 -4.14 49.68
N ASP A 272 20.05 -3.05 49.83
CA ASP A 272 19.79 -2.00 50.83
C ASP A 272 19.13 -0.73 50.24
N ASP A 273 19.48 -0.29 49.02
CA ASP A 273 18.70 0.70 48.25
C ASP A 273 18.60 0.29 46.77
N PRO A 274 17.57 -0.48 46.37
CA PRO A 274 17.46 -1.00 45.01
C PRO A 274 16.83 -0.01 44.02
N TRP A 275 16.62 1.25 44.43
CA TRP A 275 15.80 2.20 43.69
C TRP A 275 16.63 3.12 42.78
N SER A 276 16.12 3.25 41.56
CA SER A 276 16.55 4.16 40.52
C SER A 276 15.58 5.35 40.46
N TYR A 277 16.10 6.58 40.59
CA TYR A 277 15.29 7.79 40.77
C TYR A 277 15.43 8.81 39.63
N ALA A 278 14.30 9.34 39.16
CA ALA A 278 14.21 10.56 38.35
C ALA A 278 13.20 11.56 38.94
N ILE A 279 13.26 12.83 38.53
CA ILE A 279 12.41 13.89 39.10
C ILE A 279 11.42 14.42 38.05
N LEU A 280 10.15 14.40 38.41
CA LEU A 280 9.03 15.02 37.71
C LEU A 280 8.69 16.34 38.41
N ARG A 281 8.84 17.48 37.72
CA ARG A 281 8.71 18.82 38.35
C ARG A 281 7.51 19.57 37.81
N TYR A 282 6.68 20.13 38.69
CA TYR A 282 5.64 21.08 38.28
C TYR A 282 6.13 22.52 38.22
N LYS A 283 5.51 23.27 37.32
CA LYS A 283 5.73 24.72 37.14
C LYS A 283 4.37 25.40 36.93
N ASP A 284 4.32 26.69 37.26
CA ASP A 284 3.15 27.50 36.92
C ASP A 284 2.97 27.60 35.39
N GLY A 285 1.76 27.94 34.96
CA GLY A 285 1.35 27.88 33.55
C GLY A 285 1.95 28.95 32.63
N SER A 286 2.89 29.79 33.08
CA SER A 286 3.41 30.93 32.32
C SER A 286 4.59 30.62 31.38
N GLY A 287 4.58 29.44 30.74
CA GLY A 287 5.53 29.17 29.67
C GLY A 287 5.55 27.71 29.21
N VAL A 288 4.94 27.46 28.04
CA VAL A 288 5.32 26.28 27.25
C VAL A 288 6.73 26.53 26.73
N ALA A 289 7.73 26.05 27.47
CA ALA A 289 9.02 25.78 26.87
C ALA A 289 8.77 24.74 25.78
N ALA A 290 8.86 25.15 24.52
CA ALA A 290 8.87 24.20 23.43
C ALA A 290 10.03 23.23 23.68
N VAL A 291 9.71 21.96 23.93
CA VAL A 291 10.66 20.88 23.64
C VAL A 291 10.76 20.90 22.13
N SER A 292 11.72 21.67 21.62
CA SER A 292 11.81 22.02 20.21
C SER A 292 11.88 20.76 19.37
N GLU A 293 11.21 20.77 18.21
CA GLU A 293 11.37 19.77 17.16
C GLU A 293 12.88 19.52 16.96
N GLY A 294 13.35 18.32 17.35
CA GLY A 294 14.77 17.96 17.28
C GLY A 294 15.55 17.85 18.61
N VAL A 295 14.96 18.08 19.79
CA VAL A 295 15.60 17.61 21.05
C VAL A 295 15.38 16.11 21.18
N ASN A 296 16.30 15.35 20.60
CA ASN A 296 16.64 14.03 21.13
C ASN A 296 17.06 14.29 22.58
N SER A 297 16.38 13.71 23.58
CA SER A 297 16.84 13.70 24.97
C SER A 297 18.03 12.75 25.10
N ASN A 298 19.10 13.08 24.38
CA ASN A 298 20.39 12.42 24.43
C ASN A 298 20.86 12.37 25.89
N ALA A 299 21.47 11.25 26.25
CA ALA A 299 22.15 11.03 27.51
C ALA A 299 22.79 12.30 28.11
N VAL A 300 22.43 12.58 29.35
CA VAL A 300 23.04 13.65 30.14
C VAL A 300 24.51 13.28 30.39
N GLN A 301 25.43 14.10 29.87
CA GLN A 301 26.87 13.88 30.01
C GLN A 301 27.43 14.57 31.26
N GLY A 302 28.39 13.91 31.91
CA GLY A 302 29.34 14.50 32.84
C GLY A 302 30.74 13.94 32.60
N ARG A 303 31.79 14.78 32.70
CA ARG A 303 33.19 14.32 32.64
C ARG A 303 33.75 14.10 34.06
N PRO A 304 34.67 13.13 34.25
CA PRO A 304 35.40 12.95 35.49
C PRO A 304 36.59 13.91 35.60
N ASP A 305 37.11 14.08 36.82
CA ASP A 305 38.53 14.32 37.04
C ASP A 305 39.08 13.27 38.02
N HIS A 306 40.36 12.96 37.91
CA HIS A 306 41.00 11.84 38.57
C HIS A 306 41.52 12.18 39.98
N HIS A 307 41.78 11.11 40.73
CA HIS A 307 42.59 11.01 41.96
C HIS A 307 41.88 11.07 43.32
N GLN A 308 42.18 10.01 44.09
CA GLN A 308 42.13 9.84 45.54
C GLN A 308 40.74 9.77 46.21
N GLY A 309 40.54 8.66 46.92
CA GLY A 309 39.29 8.37 47.62
C GLY A 309 39.03 9.31 48.79
N ARG A 310 38.08 10.23 48.60
CA ARG A 310 37.16 10.77 49.62
C ARG A 310 36.12 11.62 48.92
N ILE A 311 34.86 11.17 48.90
CA ILE A 311 33.76 11.96 48.33
C ILE A 311 33.50 13.17 49.24
N ARG A 312 34.05 14.33 48.84
CA ARG A 312 33.51 15.65 49.18
C ARG A 312 32.98 16.27 47.89
N SER A 313 31.67 16.48 47.85
CA SER A 313 30.97 17.08 46.71
C SER A 313 31.47 18.49 46.42
N ALA A 314 31.96 18.74 45.20
CA ALA A 314 32.28 20.09 44.74
C ALA A 314 32.13 20.23 43.21
N PHE A 315 30.89 20.28 42.72
CA PHE A 315 30.55 21.40 41.84
C PHE A 315 29.64 22.34 42.60
N THR A 316 30.20 23.45 43.03
CA THR A 316 29.43 24.60 43.50
C THR A 316 28.85 25.33 42.28
N THR A 317 27.66 24.93 41.84
CA THR A 317 26.60 25.95 41.93
C THR A 317 26.18 26.01 43.39
N THR A 318 25.64 27.15 43.82
CA THR A 318 24.96 27.25 45.11
C THR A 318 24.09 26.02 45.34
N ARG A 319 24.14 25.44 46.54
CA ARG A 319 23.18 24.45 47.04
C ARG A 319 21.77 24.99 46.77
N ASP A 320 21.21 24.65 45.62
CA ASP A 320 19.90 25.16 45.27
C ASP A 320 18.93 24.50 46.24
N GLN A 321 18.30 25.32 47.08
CA GLN A 321 17.51 24.87 48.22
C GLN A 321 16.21 24.17 47.78
N THR A 322 16.07 23.94 46.47
CA THR A 322 14.95 23.37 45.72
C THR A 322 15.09 21.88 45.43
N THR A 323 16.24 21.23 45.67
CA THR A 323 16.34 19.77 45.48
C THR A 323 16.01 19.07 46.81
N PRO A 324 14.92 18.29 46.90
CA PRO A 324 14.55 17.62 48.14
C PRO A 324 15.65 16.67 48.64
N PRO A 325 15.77 16.45 49.96
CA PRO A 325 16.57 15.33 50.47
C PRO A 325 16.07 14.00 49.90
N TYR A 326 16.94 12.99 49.85
CA TYR A 326 16.55 11.63 49.48
C TYR A 326 15.37 11.20 50.35
N PRO A 327 14.24 10.74 49.77
CA PRO A 327 13.04 10.45 50.52
C PRO A 327 13.23 9.19 51.36
N THR A 328 13.37 9.35 52.69
CA THR A 328 13.37 8.27 53.68
C THR A 328 11.96 7.68 53.84
N THR A 329 11.51 7.03 52.78
CA THR A 329 10.39 6.09 52.62
C THR A 329 9.22 6.13 53.62
N THR A 330 8.06 6.53 53.11
CA THR A 330 6.84 5.71 53.26
C THR A 330 6.24 5.45 51.88
N ILE A 331 6.49 4.25 51.33
CA ILE A 331 5.72 3.73 50.19
C ILE A 331 4.28 3.47 50.70
N GLU A 332 3.25 3.69 49.87
CA GLU A 332 1.88 3.36 50.27
C GLU A 332 1.80 1.90 50.77
N PRO A 333 1.22 1.64 51.96
CA PRO A 333 1.10 0.27 52.47
C PRO A 333 0.10 -0.52 51.60
N ASN A 334 0.65 -1.41 50.78
CA ASN A 334 -0.02 -2.22 49.75
C ASN A 334 -0.37 -1.46 48.44
N PRO A 335 0.63 -1.17 47.58
CA PRO A 335 0.38 -0.53 46.28
C PRO A 335 -0.42 -1.43 45.33
N THR A 336 -1.29 -0.84 44.52
CA THR A 336 -2.03 -1.53 43.45
C THR A 336 -1.09 -1.88 42.30
N ILE A 337 -0.70 -3.15 42.18
CA ILE A 337 0.22 -3.61 41.12
C ILE A 337 -0.57 -3.90 39.83
N LEU A 338 -0.06 -3.48 38.68
CA LEU A 338 -0.63 -3.83 37.38
C LEU A 338 -0.68 -5.35 37.18
N ASN A 339 -1.88 -5.93 37.19
CA ASN A 339 -2.06 -7.31 36.83
C ASN A 339 -2.30 -7.43 35.31
N HIS A 340 -1.47 -8.19 34.61
CA HIS A 340 -1.58 -8.33 33.15
C HIS A 340 -2.86 -9.03 32.67
N ARG A 341 -3.57 -9.77 33.55
CA ARG A 341 -4.91 -10.32 33.26
C ARG A 341 -6.04 -9.26 33.29
N ASP A 342 -5.79 -8.06 33.80
CA ASP A 342 -6.76 -6.94 33.78
C ASP A 342 -6.68 -6.10 32.50
N CYS A 343 -5.58 -6.23 31.74
CA CYS A 343 -5.47 -5.68 30.39
C CYS A 343 -6.43 -6.42 29.45
N LEU A 344 -7.52 -5.78 29.05
CA LEU A 344 -8.47 -6.28 28.04
C LEU A 344 -8.31 -5.50 26.72
N PRO A 345 -8.50 -6.11 25.53
CA PRO A 345 -8.26 -5.43 24.26
C PRO A 345 -9.36 -4.40 23.96
N TYR A 346 -8.98 -3.20 23.53
CA TYR A 346 -9.92 -2.21 23.03
C TYR A 346 -10.42 -2.58 21.63
N GLY A 347 -11.68 -2.28 21.29
CA GLY A 347 -12.18 -2.30 19.91
C GLY A 347 -12.37 -3.65 19.21
N GLY A 348 -11.97 -4.79 19.78
CA GLY A 348 -12.56 -6.10 19.45
C GLY A 348 -11.79 -7.07 18.54
N VAL A 349 -10.44 -7.10 18.56
CA VAL A 349 -9.70 -8.29 18.09
C VAL A 349 -9.62 -9.32 19.21
N THR A 350 -10.70 -10.07 19.41
CA THR A 350 -10.74 -11.14 20.41
C THR A 350 -9.83 -12.31 20.01
N ALA A 351 -9.32 -13.00 21.03
CA ALA A 351 -8.56 -14.22 20.81
C ALA A 351 -9.44 -15.31 20.17
N PRO A 352 -8.87 -16.19 19.32
CA PRO A 352 -9.61 -17.34 18.79
C PRO A 352 -10.13 -18.23 19.92
N THR A 353 -11.40 -18.63 19.83
CA THR A 353 -12.08 -19.44 20.85
C THR A 353 -11.84 -20.94 20.68
N HIS A 354 -11.59 -21.39 19.45
CA HIS A 354 -11.19 -22.75 19.14
C HIS A 354 -9.66 -22.91 19.19
N VAL A 355 -9.21 -24.14 19.45
CA VAL A 355 -7.80 -24.53 19.48
C VAL A 355 -7.65 -25.79 18.65
N ASN A 356 -6.67 -25.83 17.74
CA ASN A 356 -6.40 -26.98 16.87
C ASN A 356 -5.24 -27.84 17.39
N GLN A 357 -4.26 -27.22 18.04
CA GLN A 357 -3.11 -27.91 18.65
C GLN A 357 -2.75 -27.21 19.97
N THR A 358 -2.72 -27.96 21.07
CA THR A 358 -2.17 -27.49 22.35
C THR A 358 -0.76 -28.06 22.53
N ILE A 359 0.21 -27.19 22.79
CA ILE A 359 1.59 -27.53 23.12
C ILE A 359 1.78 -27.18 24.61
N ARG A 360 2.33 -28.10 25.39
CA ARG A 360 2.70 -27.85 26.79
C ARG A 360 4.21 -27.66 26.87
N ILE A 361 4.62 -26.61 27.58
CA ILE A 361 6.01 -26.24 27.79
C ILE A 361 6.25 -26.24 29.30
N PHE A 362 6.99 -27.23 29.74
CA PHE A 362 7.44 -27.38 31.12
C PHE A 362 8.79 -26.67 31.26
N ILE A 363 8.89 -25.74 32.21
CA ILE A 363 10.15 -25.11 32.60
C ILE A 363 10.59 -25.78 33.91
N PRO A 364 11.65 -26.61 33.90
CA PRO A 364 12.04 -27.44 35.03
C PRO A 364 13.00 -26.70 35.98
N SER A 365 13.02 -27.12 37.25
CA SER A 365 13.95 -26.61 38.27
C SER A 365 15.17 -27.51 38.56
N VAL A 366 15.04 -28.83 38.38
CA VAL A 366 16.10 -29.85 38.56
C VAL A 366 15.73 -31.14 37.80
N ASP A 367 16.63 -32.06 37.43
CA ASP A 367 18.10 -32.12 37.56
C ASP A 367 18.74 -32.73 36.30
N ALA A 368 20.06 -32.61 36.16
CA ALA A 368 20.91 -33.47 35.33
C ALA A 368 22.19 -33.81 36.12
N PRO A 369 22.72 -35.05 36.04
CA PRO A 369 23.68 -35.58 37.00
C PRO A 369 24.97 -34.74 37.04
N GLY A 370 25.08 -33.88 38.05
CA GLY A 370 26.22 -32.96 38.19
C GLY A 370 25.98 -31.64 38.94
N ASN A 371 24.83 -31.44 39.61
CA ASN A 371 24.55 -30.23 40.41
C ASN A 371 24.62 -28.89 39.62
N LYS A 372 24.34 -28.93 38.30
CA LYS A 372 24.32 -27.75 37.43
C LYS A 372 22.93 -27.55 36.82
N ILE A 373 22.16 -26.66 37.44
CA ILE A 373 20.84 -26.25 36.95
C ILE A 373 20.99 -25.52 35.60
N LYS A 374 20.13 -25.87 34.64
CA LYS A 374 20.08 -25.26 33.31
C LYS A 374 18.62 -24.95 32.95
N PRO A 375 18.20 -23.67 32.87
CA PRO A 375 16.84 -23.31 32.49
C PRO A 375 16.60 -23.71 31.02
N GLY A 376 15.54 -24.45 30.74
CA GLY A 376 15.27 -25.02 29.43
C GLY A 376 13.79 -25.35 29.24
N PHE A 377 13.42 -25.75 28.04
CA PHE A 377 12.04 -26.15 27.75
C PHE A 377 11.94 -27.65 27.58
N ASN A 378 11.00 -28.29 28.29
CA ASN A 378 10.71 -29.73 28.20
C ASN A 378 11.94 -30.63 28.49
N ASN A 379 12.77 -30.24 29.47
CA ASN A 379 14.04 -30.88 29.84
C ASN A 379 15.08 -30.97 28.70
N ILE A 380 14.94 -30.18 27.62
CA ILE A 380 15.91 -30.12 26.53
C ILE A 380 16.81 -28.89 26.69
N THR A 381 18.12 -29.12 26.64
CA THR A 381 19.15 -28.07 26.56
C THR A 381 19.20 -27.51 25.15
N PHE A 382 18.69 -26.30 24.93
CA PHE A 382 18.88 -25.60 23.66
C PHE A 382 20.37 -25.28 23.44
N SER A 383 20.82 -25.35 22.17
CA SER A 383 22.18 -25.00 21.79
C SER A 383 22.17 -23.84 20.80
N THR A 384 22.88 -22.77 21.15
CA THR A 384 23.19 -21.62 20.29
C THR A 384 24.41 -21.86 19.39
N ALA A 385 24.97 -23.07 19.39
CA ALA A 385 26.14 -23.43 18.61
C ALA A 385 25.93 -23.18 17.10
N PRO A 386 26.98 -22.79 16.35
CA PRO A 386 26.87 -22.58 14.91
C PRO A 386 26.38 -23.83 14.19
N LEU A 387 25.37 -23.66 13.32
CA LEU A 387 24.97 -24.68 12.37
C LEU A 387 25.80 -24.54 11.09
N ASP A 388 26.06 -25.65 10.42
CA ASP A 388 26.61 -25.69 9.05
C ASP A 388 25.75 -24.91 8.03
N LYS A 389 24.43 -24.86 8.28
CA LYS A 389 23.50 -23.92 7.63
C LYS A 389 22.27 -23.66 8.50
N PRO A 390 21.61 -22.48 8.36
CA PRO A 390 20.45 -22.08 9.15
C PRO A 390 19.32 -23.12 9.16
N ALA A 391 18.60 -23.21 10.28
CA ALA A 391 17.54 -24.20 10.47
C ALA A 391 16.44 -24.14 9.40
N LEU A 392 16.05 -22.94 8.95
CA LEU A 392 15.14 -22.74 7.82
C LEU A 392 15.68 -23.40 6.54
N LEU A 393 16.97 -23.22 6.23
CA LEU A 393 17.58 -23.81 5.04
C LEU A 393 17.78 -25.32 5.15
N LYS A 394 17.92 -25.86 6.36
CA LYS A 394 17.82 -27.31 6.61
C LYS A 394 16.42 -27.84 6.33
N VAL A 395 15.37 -27.21 6.87
CA VAL A 395 13.98 -27.64 6.60
C VAL A 395 13.61 -27.46 5.12
N MET A 396 14.10 -26.40 4.46
CA MET A 396 13.90 -26.19 3.01
C MET A 396 14.58 -27.27 2.14
N SER A 397 15.70 -27.85 2.57
CA SER A 397 16.35 -28.99 1.89
C SER A 397 15.82 -30.37 2.31
N GLY A 398 14.84 -30.42 3.22
CA GLY A 398 14.28 -31.67 3.75
C GLY A 398 15.12 -32.33 4.86
N GLU A 399 16.10 -31.63 5.42
CA GLU A 399 16.88 -32.12 6.56
C GLU A 399 16.10 -32.03 7.88
N VAL A 400 16.34 -33.01 8.75
CA VAL A 400 15.86 -33.02 10.12
C VAL A 400 16.70 -32.07 10.97
N LEU A 401 16.05 -31.22 11.77
CA LEU A 401 16.74 -30.34 12.69
C LEU A 401 17.36 -31.11 13.87
N PRO A 402 18.57 -30.74 14.33
CA PRO A 402 19.17 -31.34 15.53
C PRO A 402 18.25 -31.24 16.75
N ALA A 403 18.23 -32.29 17.58
CA ALA A 403 17.46 -32.29 18.82
C ALA A 403 17.87 -31.16 19.80
N SER A 404 19.11 -30.68 19.70
CA SER A 404 19.64 -29.52 20.44
C SER A 404 18.99 -28.18 20.06
N LEU A 405 18.20 -28.11 18.98
CA LEU A 405 17.36 -26.94 18.67
C LEU A 405 15.96 -27.03 19.30
N ASN A 406 15.65 -28.14 19.99
CA ASN A 406 14.32 -28.44 20.54
C ASN A 406 13.18 -28.24 19.52
N PRO A 407 13.21 -28.91 18.35
CA PRO A 407 12.29 -28.61 17.26
C PRO A 407 10.87 -29.14 17.53
N ILE A 408 9.88 -28.23 17.56
CA ILE A 408 8.46 -28.58 17.61
C ILE A 408 7.82 -28.34 16.25
N LYS A 409 7.22 -29.38 15.66
CA LYS A 409 6.45 -29.26 14.41
C LYS A 409 5.01 -28.85 14.71
N ILE A 410 4.52 -27.84 14.01
CA ILE A 410 3.09 -27.50 13.99
C ILE A 410 2.40 -28.41 12.97
N ASN A 411 1.30 -29.05 13.38
CA ASN A 411 0.65 -30.13 12.63
C ASN A 411 -0.27 -29.64 11.51
N GLY A 412 -0.59 -28.35 11.48
CA GLY A 412 -1.39 -27.72 10.44
C GLY A 412 -1.00 -26.27 10.20
N PHE A 413 -1.75 -25.59 9.34
CA PHE A 413 -1.41 -24.26 8.84
C PHE A 413 -2.66 -23.48 8.38
N GLY A 414 -2.59 -22.15 8.43
CA GLY A 414 -3.58 -21.19 7.95
C GLY A 414 -4.31 -20.44 9.07
N GLU A 415 -5.02 -19.37 8.70
CA GLU A 415 -5.66 -18.41 9.65
C GLU A 415 -6.65 -19.06 10.64
N ASN A 416 -7.20 -20.22 10.29
CA ASN A 416 -8.13 -20.98 11.11
C ASN A 416 -7.43 -22.04 11.97
N TYR A 417 -6.11 -22.24 11.83
CA TYR A 417 -5.33 -23.20 12.61
C TYR A 417 -4.69 -22.50 13.82
N VAL A 418 -5.32 -22.65 14.98
CA VAL A 418 -4.92 -21.98 16.22
C VAL A 418 -4.06 -22.93 17.05
N VAL A 419 -2.87 -22.45 17.41
CA VAL A 419 -1.97 -23.13 18.33
C VAL A 419 -2.10 -22.46 19.70
N GLU A 420 -2.34 -23.26 20.73
CA GLU A 420 -2.29 -22.84 22.13
C GLU A 420 -0.99 -23.35 22.76
N MET A 421 -0.23 -22.48 23.42
CA MET A 421 0.92 -22.89 24.23
C MET A 421 0.66 -22.63 25.70
N ILE A 422 0.80 -23.67 26.51
CA ILE A 422 0.64 -23.63 27.96
C ILE A 422 2.02 -23.78 28.58
N PHE A 423 2.52 -22.70 29.15
CA PHE A 423 3.74 -22.67 29.92
C PHE A 423 3.43 -22.94 31.38
N SER A 424 4.24 -23.77 32.03
CA SER A 424 4.19 -23.98 33.47
C SER A 424 5.62 -24.03 33.99
N ASP A 425 5.93 -23.06 34.85
CA ASP A 425 7.17 -22.98 35.58
C ASP A 425 7.07 -23.73 36.90
N TYR A 426 8.12 -24.49 37.21
CA TYR A 426 8.30 -25.26 38.44
C TYR A 426 9.56 -24.81 39.19
N GLY A 427 10.16 -23.69 38.76
CA GLY A 427 11.34 -23.10 39.35
C GLY A 427 11.08 -21.80 40.10
N ASP A 428 12.21 -21.19 40.46
CA ASP A 428 12.31 -20.16 41.48
C ASP A 428 12.57 -18.76 40.88
N THR A 429 12.26 -18.56 39.60
CA THR A 429 12.62 -17.32 38.87
C THR A 429 11.62 -16.98 37.77
N GLY A 430 11.42 -15.68 37.52
CA GLY A 430 10.56 -15.21 36.43
C GLY A 430 11.23 -15.32 35.06
N HIS A 431 10.42 -15.52 34.03
CA HIS A 431 10.87 -15.82 32.68
C HIS A 431 10.09 -15.03 31.61
N PRO A 432 10.62 -13.87 31.14
CA PRO A 432 10.07 -13.20 29.98
C PRO A 432 10.38 -14.02 28.72
N LEU A 433 9.36 -14.40 27.96
CA LEU A 433 9.46 -15.19 26.74
C LEU A 433 8.99 -14.39 25.53
N HIS A 434 9.71 -14.57 24.41
CA HIS A 434 9.42 -13.97 23.11
C HIS A 434 9.33 -15.06 22.04
N LEU A 435 8.36 -14.91 21.13
CA LEU A 435 8.16 -15.76 19.96
C LEU A 435 8.37 -14.93 18.70
N HIS A 436 9.34 -15.33 17.88
CA HIS A 436 9.57 -14.72 16.58
C HIS A 436 8.49 -15.08 15.55
N GLY A 437 8.31 -14.21 14.55
CA GLY A 437 7.39 -14.46 13.44
C GLY A 437 5.91 -14.30 13.74
N HIS A 438 5.53 -14.19 15.01
CA HIS A 438 4.14 -14.16 15.47
C HIS A 438 3.93 -13.19 16.62
N THR A 439 2.79 -12.52 16.59
CA THR A 439 2.22 -11.85 17.76
C THR A 439 1.01 -12.64 18.28
N PHE A 440 0.97 -12.89 19.59
CA PHE A 440 0.12 -13.90 20.22
C PHE A 440 -0.84 -13.31 21.25
N TRP A 441 -2.06 -13.85 21.37
CA TRP A 441 -2.98 -13.50 22.45
C TRP A 441 -2.55 -14.17 23.73
N VAL A 442 -2.33 -13.42 24.81
CA VAL A 442 -2.11 -14.03 26.13
C VAL A 442 -3.46 -14.26 26.80
N MET A 443 -3.79 -15.54 26.96
CA MET A 443 -5.09 -16.05 27.39
C MET A 443 -5.23 -16.15 28.91
N GLY A 444 -4.13 -16.01 29.64
CA GLY A 444 -4.11 -16.03 31.10
C GLY A 444 -2.71 -16.19 31.64
N TYR A 445 -2.51 -15.69 32.85
CA TYR A 445 -1.32 -15.82 33.67
C TYR A 445 -1.73 -16.35 35.04
N GLY A 446 -0.88 -17.11 35.72
CA GLY A 446 -0.96 -17.31 37.16
C GLY A 446 -0.36 -16.12 37.93
N GLY A 447 -0.67 -16.01 39.22
CA GLY A 447 0.13 -15.21 40.15
C GLY A 447 1.45 -15.90 40.50
N GLU A 448 2.37 -15.19 41.14
CA GLU A 448 3.59 -15.76 41.71
C GLU A 448 3.25 -16.88 42.71
N ASN A 449 3.94 -18.01 42.63
CA ASN A 449 3.73 -19.19 43.48
C ASN A 449 2.30 -19.78 43.41
N GLU A 450 1.51 -19.48 42.37
CA GLU A 450 0.18 -20.08 42.15
C GLU A 450 0.28 -21.60 41.79
N GLY A 451 1.47 -22.04 41.40
CA GLY A 451 1.79 -23.39 40.95
C GLY A 451 1.55 -23.59 39.44
N PRO A 452 1.69 -24.83 38.93
CA PRO A 452 1.55 -25.11 37.50
C PRO A 452 0.09 -25.02 37.02
N PHE A 453 -0.09 -24.89 35.70
CA PHE A 453 -1.41 -24.69 35.10
C PHE A 453 -2.39 -25.84 35.38
N SER A 454 -3.51 -25.52 36.01
CA SER A 454 -4.65 -26.43 36.18
C SER A 454 -5.87 -26.02 35.36
N GLU A 455 -6.26 -26.82 34.36
CA GLU A 455 -7.47 -26.58 33.58
C GLU A 455 -8.73 -26.44 34.44
N ARG A 456 -8.85 -27.23 35.53
CA ARG A 456 -10.01 -27.16 36.44
C ARG A 456 -10.11 -25.80 37.12
N LYS A 457 -8.98 -25.19 37.50
CA LYS A 457 -8.94 -23.89 38.17
C LYS A 457 -9.08 -22.72 37.19
N HIS A 458 -8.55 -22.83 35.98
CA HIS A 458 -8.28 -21.66 35.12
C HIS A 458 -9.04 -21.64 33.77
N ARG A 459 -9.87 -22.66 33.46
CA ARG A 459 -10.67 -22.74 32.22
C ARG A 459 -11.47 -21.48 31.88
N HIS A 460 -11.90 -20.71 32.88
CA HIS A 460 -12.68 -19.49 32.66
C HIS A 460 -11.85 -18.27 32.24
N LEU A 461 -10.53 -18.27 32.50
CA LEU A 461 -9.62 -17.17 32.16
C LEU A 461 -9.30 -17.14 30.65
N LEU A 462 -9.29 -18.31 30.00
CA LEU A 462 -8.95 -18.50 28.57
C LEU A 462 -10.00 -17.97 27.56
N LYS A 463 -10.71 -16.89 27.90
CA LYS A 463 -11.81 -16.30 27.11
C LYS A 463 -11.49 -14.93 26.54
N THR A 464 -10.64 -14.15 27.21
CA THR A 464 -10.32 -12.77 26.87
C THR A 464 -8.83 -12.53 27.08
N GLY A 465 -8.10 -12.33 25.99
CA GLY A 465 -6.66 -12.08 26.01
C GLY A 465 -6.28 -10.92 25.11
N VAL A 466 -5.23 -10.19 25.48
CA VAL A 466 -4.62 -9.13 24.68
C VAL A 466 -3.52 -9.72 23.80
N ARG A 467 -3.41 -9.25 22.56
CA ARG A 467 -2.33 -9.61 21.63
C ARG A 467 -1.04 -8.91 22.08
N ARG A 468 0.05 -9.66 22.20
CA ARG A 468 1.37 -9.21 22.66
C ARG A 468 2.47 -9.84 21.81
N GLU A 469 3.70 -9.35 21.98
CA GLU A 469 4.92 -9.97 21.42
C GLU A 469 5.80 -10.58 22.50
N THR A 470 5.63 -10.13 23.74
CA THR A 470 6.32 -10.66 24.91
C THR A 470 5.32 -11.00 26.02
N MET A 471 5.68 -12.00 26.84
CA MET A 471 4.93 -12.34 28.04
C MET A 471 5.91 -12.83 29.12
N ALA A 472 5.55 -12.74 30.39
CA ALA A 472 6.33 -13.33 31.47
C ALA A 472 5.60 -14.51 32.08
N VAL A 473 6.27 -15.66 32.14
CA VAL A 473 5.91 -16.73 33.08
C VAL A 473 6.52 -16.32 34.42
N LEU A 474 5.68 -16.07 35.42
CA LEU A 474 6.17 -15.68 36.75
C LEU A 474 6.72 -16.90 37.51
N LEU A 475 7.51 -16.61 38.55
CA LEU A 475 8.00 -17.56 39.56
C LEU A 475 6.93 -18.59 39.94
N SER A 476 7.24 -19.88 39.74
CA SER A 476 6.41 -21.03 40.16
C SER A 476 4.94 -20.84 39.74
N SER A 477 4.76 -20.48 38.47
CA SER A 477 3.49 -20.03 37.90
C SER A 477 3.24 -20.59 36.51
N TRP A 478 2.27 -20.01 35.80
CA TRP A 478 1.87 -20.45 34.47
C TRP A 478 1.48 -19.29 33.56
N THR A 479 1.51 -19.53 32.26
CA THR A 479 1.00 -18.59 31.25
C THR A 479 0.45 -19.37 30.06
N VAL A 480 -0.67 -18.94 29.49
CA VAL A 480 -1.25 -19.54 28.28
C VAL A 480 -1.30 -18.50 27.19
N ILE A 481 -0.76 -18.82 26.01
CA ILE A 481 -0.86 -17.98 24.81
C ILE A 481 -1.56 -18.73 23.68
N ARG A 482 -2.14 -18.00 22.73
CA ARG A 482 -2.61 -18.51 21.45
C ARG A 482 -2.04 -17.70 20.30
N PHE A 483 -1.68 -18.36 19.21
CA PHE A 483 -1.35 -17.72 17.93
C PHE A 483 -1.97 -18.50 16.78
N ARG A 484 -1.96 -17.92 15.58
CA ARG A 484 -2.41 -18.59 14.35
C ARG A 484 -1.18 -19.11 13.62
N ALA A 485 -1.21 -20.36 13.18
CA ALA A 485 -0.13 -20.92 12.39
C ALA A 485 -0.28 -20.51 10.91
N ASP A 486 -0.26 -19.21 10.60
CA ASP A 486 -0.44 -18.65 9.25
C ASP A 486 0.81 -17.97 8.64
N ASN A 487 1.98 -18.14 9.26
CA ASN A 487 3.26 -17.60 8.79
C ASN A 487 4.31 -18.74 8.62
N PRO A 488 4.52 -19.29 7.40
CA PRO A 488 5.28 -20.52 7.24
C PRO A 488 6.79 -20.24 7.35
N GLY A 489 7.49 -21.03 8.16
CA GLY A 489 8.89 -20.78 8.49
C GLY A 489 9.42 -21.65 9.63
N VAL A 490 10.62 -21.30 10.08
CA VAL A 490 11.23 -21.84 11.31
C VAL A 490 11.40 -20.68 12.28
N TRP A 491 10.65 -20.69 13.37
CA TRP A 491 10.52 -19.56 14.30
C TRP A 491 11.14 -19.88 15.65
N LEU A 492 11.93 -18.96 16.21
CA LEU A 492 12.54 -19.13 17.52
C LEU A 492 11.56 -18.68 18.62
N LEU A 493 11.37 -19.52 19.63
CA LEU A 493 10.77 -19.16 20.93
C LEU A 493 11.90 -19.21 21.97
N HIS A 494 12.13 -18.14 22.72
CA HIS A 494 13.23 -18.08 23.68
C HIS A 494 12.94 -17.16 24.87
N CYS A 495 13.78 -17.23 25.90
CA CYS A 495 13.78 -16.25 26.98
C CYS A 495 14.41 -14.93 26.53
N HIS A 496 13.78 -13.80 26.88
CA HIS A 496 14.30 -12.47 26.62
C HIS A 496 15.36 -12.02 27.67
N MET A 497 15.58 -12.80 28.74
CA MET A 497 16.78 -12.68 29.57
C MET A 497 17.95 -13.34 28.83
N ASN A 498 18.95 -12.55 28.44
CA ASN A 498 20.03 -13.03 27.56
C ASN A 498 20.72 -14.27 28.12
N PHE A 499 21.08 -14.27 29.41
CA PHE A 499 21.70 -15.42 30.09
C PHE A 499 20.87 -16.71 29.99
N HIS A 500 19.55 -16.65 30.18
CA HIS A 500 18.70 -17.85 30.09
C HIS A 500 18.66 -18.42 28.67
N PHE A 501 18.63 -17.56 27.65
CA PHE A 501 18.74 -18.00 26.26
C PHE A 501 20.13 -18.58 25.93
N GLU A 502 21.21 -17.92 26.38
CA GLU A 502 22.60 -18.36 26.19
C GLU A 502 22.85 -19.79 26.72
N VAL A 503 22.34 -20.11 27.91
CA VAL A 503 22.68 -21.39 28.58
C VAL A 503 21.88 -22.59 28.09
N SER A 504 20.58 -22.42 27.78
CA SER A 504 19.68 -23.52 27.35
C SER A 504 18.20 -23.18 27.06
N MET A 505 17.70 -21.96 27.27
CA MET A 505 16.23 -21.70 27.21
C MET A 505 15.75 -21.15 25.86
N GLY A 506 15.64 -22.05 24.89
CA GLY A 506 15.07 -21.79 23.56
C GLY A 506 14.45 -23.04 22.93
N MET A 507 13.67 -22.84 21.87
CA MET A 507 13.19 -23.88 20.97
C MET A 507 12.82 -23.32 19.59
N VAL A 508 12.78 -24.17 18.56
CA VAL A 508 12.34 -23.76 17.22
C VAL A 508 11.01 -24.40 16.84
N LEU A 509 10.09 -23.60 16.33
CA LEU A 509 8.80 -24.04 15.79
C LEU A 509 8.91 -24.20 14.27
N ILE A 510 8.55 -25.36 13.75
CA ILE A 510 8.50 -25.61 12.30
C ILE A 510 7.05 -25.52 11.85
N GLU A 511 6.73 -24.48 11.09
CA GLU A 511 5.37 -24.11 10.71
C GLU A 511 5.16 -24.14 9.20
N GLY A 512 4.04 -24.72 8.75
CA GLY A 512 3.76 -24.86 7.31
C GLY A 512 4.85 -25.65 6.59
N HIS A 513 5.31 -26.76 7.19
CA HIS A 513 6.45 -27.56 6.72
C HIS A 513 6.40 -27.93 5.23
N ASP A 514 5.21 -28.20 4.67
CA ASP A 514 4.98 -28.50 3.25
C ASP A 514 5.09 -27.28 2.32
N LYS A 515 5.00 -26.06 2.90
CA LYS A 515 5.07 -24.76 2.22
C LYS A 515 6.46 -24.14 2.30
N ILE A 516 7.28 -24.50 3.29
CA ILE A 516 8.64 -23.96 3.49
C ILE A 516 9.51 -24.13 2.24
N GLY A 517 9.49 -25.30 1.59
CA GLY A 517 10.23 -25.55 0.34
C GLY A 517 9.78 -24.75 -0.89
N ALA A 518 8.68 -23.98 -0.79
CA ALA A 518 8.19 -23.06 -1.81
C ALA A 518 8.52 -21.58 -1.51
N LEU A 519 9.14 -21.28 -0.36
CA LEU A 519 9.48 -19.91 0.03
C LEU A 519 10.61 -19.33 -0.84
N ARG A 520 10.49 -18.04 -1.16
CA ARG A 520 11.48 -17.32 -1.96
C ARG A 520 12.59 -16.78 -1.06
N ILE A 521 13.81 -17.30 -1.22
CA ILE A 521 15.01 -16.72 -0.61
C ILE A 521 15.28 -15.33 -1.26
N PRO A 522 15.35 -14.22 -0.50
CA PRO A 522 15.65 -12.88 -1.01
C PRO A 522 17.02 -12.81 -1.69
N LYS A 523 17.20 -11.91 -2.66
CA LYS A 523 18.46 -11.78 -3.42
C LYS A 523 19.65 -11.49 -2.49
N ASP A 524 19.44 -10.65 -1.49
CA ASP A 524 20.52 -10.21 -0.60
C ASP A 524 20.90 -11.32 0.38
N MET A 525 19.92 -12.09 0.89
CA MET A 525 20.18 -13.34 1.59
C MET A 525 20.90 -14.36 0.69
N LYS A 526 20.56 -14.44 -0.61
CA LYS A 526 21.30 -15.29 -1.55
C LYS A 526 22.77 -14.89 -1.70
N ASN A 527 23.08 -13.60 -1.65
CA ASN A 527 24.46 -13.11 -1.68
C ASN A 527 25.18 -13.39 -0.35
N LEU A 528 24.48 -13.20 0.77
CA LEU A 528 24.98 -13.44 2.13
C LEU A 528 25.43 -14.89 2.35
N CYS A 529 24.61 -15.87 1.99
CA CYS A 529 24.96 -17.28 2.16
C CYS A 529 26.14 -17.70 1.25
N ARG A 530 26.20 -17.20 0.01
CA ARG A 530 27.35 -17.43 -0.88
C ARG A 530 28.64 -16.86 -0.28
N ALA A 531 28.59 -15.66 0.29
CA ALA A 531 29.74 -15.06 0.98
C ALA A 531 30.18 -15.89 2.20
N ALA A 532 29.24 -16.55 2.88
CA ALA A 532 29.50 -17.49 3.97
C ALA A 532 29.87 -18.93 3.51
N GLY A 533 30.02 -19.18 2.20
CA GLY A 533 30.34 -20.50 1.66
C GLY A 533 29.20 -21.53 1.70
N ILE A 534 27.97 -21.09 1.98
CA ILE A 534 26.77 -21.95 2.08
C ILE A 534 26.09 -22.04 0.72
N ASP A 535 25.92 -23.27 0.20
CA ASP A 535 25.18 -23.55 -1.03
C ASP A 535 23.67 -23.31 -0.86
N LEU A 536 23.04 -22.79 -1.92
CA LEU A 536 21.69 -22.26 -1.96
C LEU A 536 20.84 -22.75 -3.12
N ASP A 537 21.30 -23.76 -3.87
CA ASP A 537 20.43 -24.52 -4.76
C ASP A 537 20.08 -25.89 -4.14
N PRO A 538 19.25 -25.95 -3.08
CA PRO A 538 18.69 -27.21 -2.63
C PRO A 538 17.79 -27.76 -3.73
N THR A 539 18.25 -28.81 -4.40
CA THR A 539 17.38 -29.67 -5.20
C THR A 539 16.28 -30.18 -4.27
N PRO A 540 15.01 -29.75 -4.41
CA PRO A 540 14.03 -29.97 -3.36
C PRO A 540 13.54 -31.41 -3.43
N THR A 541 13.85 -32.17 -2.39
CA THR A 541 13.46 -33.57 -2.21
C THR A 541 12.01 -33.73 -1.72
N THR A 542 11.45 -32.70 -1.10
CA THR A 542 10.05 -32.64 -0.63
C THR A 542 9.10 -32.17 -1.73
N PRO A 543 7.87 -32.75 -1.83
CA PRO A 543 6.85 -32.28 -2.76
C PRO A 543 6.51 -30.80 -2.51
N LYS A 544 6.68 -29.96 -3.53
CA LYS A 544 6.29 -28.55 -3.47
C LYS A 544 4.77 -28.43 -3.55
N THR A 545 4.10 -28.18 -2.43
CA THR A 545 2.81 -27.49 -2.45
C THR A 545 3.09 -26.05 -2.89
N PRO A 546 2.63 -25.57 -4.06
CA PRO A 546 2.83 -24.18 -4.43
C PRO A 546 2.15 -23.28 -3.40
N LEU A 547 2.74 -22.12 -3.09
CA LEU A 547 2.11 -21.05 -2.31
C LEU A 547 0.98 -20.38 -3.10
N LYS A 548 -0.04 -21.16 -3.52
CA LYS A 548 -1.32 -20.68 -4.07
C LYS A 548 -1.93 -19.60 -3.17
N GLU A 549 -1.71 -19.75 -1.86
CA GLU A 549 -2.16 -18.82 -0.85
C GLU A 549 -1.55 -17.43 -0.98
N TRP A 550 -0.38 -17.17 -1.60
CA TRP A 550 0.05 -15.76 -1.76
C TRP A 550 -0.75 -14.98 -2.82
N THR A 551 -1.35 -15.68 -3.78
CA THR A 551 -2.41 -15.13 -4.66
C THR A 551 -3.72 -14.83 -3.92
N GLU A 552 -3.85 -15.23 -2.66
CA GLU A 552 -5.07 -15.08 -1.84
C GLU A 552 -4.86 -14.38 -0.49
N CYS A 553 -3.67 -14.39 0.12
CA CYS A 553 -3.35 -13.73 1.40
C CYS A 553 -3.22 -12.22 1.26
N LYS A 554 -2.99 -11.70 0.05
CA LYS A 554 -3.27 -10.28 -0.27
C LYS A 554 -4.76 -9.89 -0.12
N LYS A 555 -5.66 -10.81 0.22
CA LYS A 555 -7.11 -10.57 0.37
C LYS A 555 -7.66 -10.70 1.81
N LYS A 556 -6.83 -11.01 2.84
CA LYS A 556 -7.36 -11.53 4.11
C LYS A 556 -6.90 -10.92 5.46
N THR A 557 -6.27 -9.76 5.47
CA THR A 557 -7.05 -8.69 6.15
C THR A 557 -8.07 -8.24 5.11
N PRO A 558 -9.38 -8.46 5.31
CA PRO A 558 -10.37 -7.88 4.42
C PRO A 558 -10.23 -6.36 4.55
N LYS A 559 -9.57 -5.74 3.56
CA LYS A 559 -9.49 -4.28 3.44
C LYS A 559 -10.90 -3.73 3.70
N PRO A 560 -11.06 -2.84 4.71
CA PRO A 560 -12.36 -2.58 5.32
C PRO A 560 -13.35 -2.22 4.23
N ARG A 561 -14.49 -2.90 4.13
CA ARG A 561 -15.39 -2.69 2.98
C ARG A 561 -15.92 -1.24 2.99
N PRO A 562 -16.08 -0.59 1.82
CA PRO A 562 -16.64 0.76 1.75
C PRO A 562 -18.00 0.87 2.47
N ILE A 563 -18.10 1.77 3.45
CA ILE A 563 -19.32 1.94 4.26
C ILE A 563 -20.40 2.60 3.40
N LYS A 564 -21.48 1.86 3.13
CA LYS A 564 -22.63 2.34 2.35
C LYS A 564 -23.57 3.13 3.25
N PHE A 565 -23.54 4.46 3.14
CA PHE A 565 -24.47 5.33 3.86
C PHE A 565 -25.92 5.15 3.35
N PRO A 566 -26.94 5.30 4.21
CA PRO A 566 -28.35 5.30 3.78
C PRO A 566 -28.60 6.33 2.67
N PHE A 567 -29.34 5.94 1.64
CA PHE A 567 -29.72 6.71 0.45
C PHE A 567 -28.57 7.24 -0.45
N LEU A 568 -27.44 7.67 0.10
CA LEU A 568 -26.29 8.21 -0.64
C LEU A 568 -25.30 7.13 -1.08
N GLY A 569 -25.27 5.98 -0.42
CA GLY A 569 -24.28 4.94 -0.65
C GLY A 569 -22.87 5.43 -0.28
N ASN A 570 -21.91 5.30 -1.20
CA ASN A 570 -20.52 5.71 -1.02
C ASN A 570 -20.21 7.08 -1.65
N ILE A 571 -21.22 7.85 -2.10
CA ILE A 571 -21.01 9.22 -2.62
C ILE A 571 -20.19 10.10 -1.67
N PRO A 572 -20.43 10.11 -0.33
CA PRO A 572 -19.59 10.87 0.59
C PRO A 572 -18.12 10.42 0.57
N GLN A 573 -17.85 9.11 0.54
CA GLN A 573 -16.48 8.59 0.50
C GLN A 573 -15.74 8.97 -0.79
N ILE A 574 -16.46 9.06 -1.92
CA ILE A 574 -15.91 9.49 -3.20
C ILE A 574 -15.60 11.00 -3.15
N ALA A 575 -16.53 11.82 -2.66
CA ALA A 575 -16.32 13.26 -2.51
C ALA A 575 -15.15 13.59 -1.56
N LEU A 576 -14.99 12.81 -0.48
CA LEU A 576 -13.90 12.95 0.48
C LEU A 576 -12.50 12.65 -0.10
N THR A 577 -12.38 12.10 -1.31
CA THR A 577 -11.07 11.94 -1.98
C THR A 577 -10.48 13.25 -2.51
N GLY A 578 -11.29 14.31 -2.57
CA GLY A 578 -10.95 15.61 -3.19
C GLY A 578 -10.96 15.59 -4.73
N GLU A 579 -11.19 14.45 -5.36
CA GLU A 579 -11.08 14.29 -6.81
C GLU A 579 -12.37 14.63 -7.56
N ILE A 580 -12.27 15.53 -8.54
CA ILE A 580 -13.36 15.86 -9.48
C ILE A 580 -13.61 14.69 -10.45
N LEU A 581 -12.56 13.90 -10.75
CA LEU A 581 -12.57 12.85 -11.76
C LEU A 581 -12.78 11.48 -11.07
N PRO A 582 -13.94 10.80 -11.22
CA PRO A 582 -14.28 9.64 -10.39
C PRO A 582 -13.34 8.44 -10.55
N TYR A 583 -12.64 8.33 -11.67
CA TYR A 583 -11.61 7.29 -11.87
C TYR A 583 -10.38 7.48 -10.99
N ILE A 584 -10.01 8.72 -10.67
CA ILE A 584 -8.93 9.02 -9.72
C ILE A 584 -9.44 8.79 -8.28
N ALA A 585 -10.68 9.18 -7.99
CA ALA A 585 -11.33 8.87 -6.71
C ALA A 585 -11.39 7.36 -6.43
N PHE A 586 -11.74 6.55 -7.44
CA PHE A 586 -11.75 5.10 -7.35
C PHE A 586 -10.35 4.48 -7.20
N GLU A 587 -9.33 5.06 -7.85
CA GLU A 587 -7.95 4.63 -7.67
C GLU A 587 -7.52 4.82 -6.21
N LYS A 588 -7.70 6.04 -5.68
CA LYS A 588 -7.45 6.39 -4.26
C LYS A 588 -8.20 5.46 -3.29
N LEU A 589 -9.48 5.23 -3.53
CA LEU A 589 -10.30 4.33 -2.71
C LEU A 589 -9.81 2.87 -2.77
N SER A 590 -9.27 2.40 -3.90
CA SER A 590 -8.79 1.02 -4.04
C SER A 590 -7.53 0.72 -3.22
N HIS A 591 -6.70 1.72 -2.92
CA HIS A 591 -5.60 1.57 -1.96
C HIS A 591 -6.13 1.20 -0.56
N LYS A 592 -7.23 1.82 -0.13
CA LYS A 592 -7.88 1.53 1.16
C LYS A 592 -8.76 0.27 1.15
N HIS A 593 -9.48 0.03 0.05
CA HIS A 593 -10.60 -0.92 -0.01
C HIS A 593 -10.33 -2.18 -0.87
N GLY A 594 -9.22 -2.21 -1.61
CA GLY A 594 -8.82 -3.33 -2.47
C GLY A 594 -9.22 -3.17 -3.94
N PRO A 595 -8.72 -4.06 -4.82
CA PRO A 595 -8.87 -3.93 -6.28
C PRO A 595 -10.27 -4.23 -6.81
N ILE A 596 -11.15 -4.79 -5.98
CA ILE A 596 -12.55 -5.08 -6.28
C ILE A 596 -13.41 -4.39 -5.23
N MET A 597 -14.03 -3.27 -5.57
CA MET A 597 -14.85 -2.49 -4.63
C MET A 597 -16.34 -2.65 -4.96
N ASN A 598 -17.11 -3.19 -4.01
CA ASN A 598 -18.57 -3.18 -4.07
C ASN A 598 -19.09 -1.85 -3.50
N LEU A 599 -19.38 -0.90 -4.40
CA LEU A 599 -19.84 0.44 -4.07
C LEU A 599 -21.35 0.58 -4.31
N LYS A 600 -21.92 1.71 -3.89
CA LYS A 600 -23.28 2.15 -4.16
C LYS A 600 -23.27 3.64 -4.47
N LEU A 601 -23.81 4.03 -5.62
CA LEU A 601 -24.02 5.44 -5.98
C LEU A 601 -25.49 5.74 -5.88
N GLY A 602 -25.91 6.41 -4.81
CA GLY A 602 -27.32 6.68 -4.55
C GLY A 602 -28.13 5.38 -4.46
N THR A 603 -29.00 5.15 -5.45
CA THR A 603 -29.82 3.92 -5.55
C THR A 603 -29.12 2.76 -6.28
N ILE A 604 -27.96 2.96 -6.92
CA ILE A 604 -27.31 1.96 -7.77
C ILE A 604 -26.15 1.26 -7.03
N ASP A 605 -26.30 -0.01 -6.68
CA ASP A 605 -25.19 -0.87 -6.26
C ASP A 605 -24.33 -1.27 -7.48
N MET A 606 -23.01 -1.20 -7.37
CA MET A 606 -22.06 -1.41 -8.48
C MET A 606 -20.72 -2.01 -8.04
N VAL A 607 -19.97 -2.55 -8.99
CA VAL A 607 -18.61 -3.09 -8.79
C VAL A 607 -17.60 -2.22 -9.53
N VAL A 608 -16.56 -1.76 -8.85
CA VAL A 608 -15.38 -1.14 -9.48
C VAL A 608 -14.23 -2.11 -9.45
N LEU A 609 -13.57 -2.30 -10.60
CA LEU A 609 -12.35 -3.10 -10.74
C LEU A 609 -11.17 -2.15 -10.99
N THR A 610 -10.05 -2.33 -10.27
CA THR A 610 -8.85 -1.47 -10.44
C THR A 610 -7.56 -2.25 -10.73
N SER A 611 -7.61 -3.58 -10.85
CA SER A 611 -6.48 -4.41 -11.30
C SER A 611 -6.68 -4.93 -12.73
N LEU A 612 -5.58 -5.09 -13.47
CA LEU A 612 -5.60 -5.63 -14.83
C LEU A 612 -6.07 -7.09 -14.85
N ASP A 613 -5.65 -7.88 -13.85
CA ASP A 613 -6.00 -9.30 -13.72
C ASP A 613 -7.50 -9.51 -13.48
N ASP A 614 -8.11 -8.74 -12.56
CA ASP A 614 -9.54 -8.84 -12.28
C ASP A 614 -10.38 -8.35 -13.47
N MET A 615 -9.93 -7.32 -14.18
CA MET A 615 -10.57 -6.91 -15.43
C MET A 615 -10.48 -7.99 -16.51
N ASN A 616 -9.31 -8.60 -16.70
CA ASN A 616 -9.11 -9.62 -17.73
C ASN A 616 -9.94 -10.88 -17.44
N GLU A 617 -9.95 -11.30 -16.18
CA GLU A 617 -10.70 -12.48 -15.73
C GLU A 617 -12.22 -12.27 -15.79
N LEU A 618 -12.74 -11.11 -15.35
CA LEU A 618 -14.19 -10.85 -15.40
C LEU A 618 -14.68 -10.51 -16.80
N LEU A 619 -14.03 -9.59 -17.53
CA LEU A 619 -14.55 -9.07 -18.81
C LEU A 619 -14.48 -10.08 -19.97
N SER A 620 -13.72 -11.16 -19.79
CA SER A 620 -13.63 -12.29 -20.72
C SER A 620 -14.75 -13.33 -20.55
N ARG A 621 -15.48 -13.31 -19.43
CA ARG A 621 -16.65 -14.18 -19.18
C ARG A 621 -17.85 -13.74 -20.01
N ASP A 622 -18.70 -14.68 -20.42
CA ASP A 622 -19.96 -14.34 -21.11
C ASP A 622 -20.99 -13.72 -20.15
N GLU A 623 -20.86 -14.02 -18.86
CA GLU A 623 -21.64 -13.47 -17.74
C GLU A 623 -21.50 -11.96 -17.53
N THR A 624 -20.45 -11.33 -18.08
CA THR A 624 -20.19 -9.88 -17.96
C THR A 624 -20.30 -9.18 -19.31
N SER A 625 -20.88 -9.86 -20.30
CA SER A 625 -20.90 -9.39 -21.69
C SER A 625 -21.91 -8.26 -21.96
N ASP A 626 -22.84 -7.96 -21.04
CA ASP A 626 -23.82 -6.89 -21.19
C ASP A 626 -23.27 -5.50 -20.82
N ARG A 627 -24.07 -4.47 -21.15
CA ARG A 627 -23.89 -3.04 -20.85
C ARG A 627 -24.87 -2.57 -19.80
N PHE A 628 -24.43 -1.62 -18.98
CA PHE A 628 -25.28 -0.85 -18.08
C PHE A 628 -25.72 0.48 -18.72
N GLY A 629 -26.74 1.13 -18.15
CA GLY A 629 -27.16 2.49 -18.50
C GLY A 629 -28.09 2.61 -19.70
N LEU A 630 -28.59 1.50 -20.25
CA LEU A 630 -29.40 1.51 -21.48
C LEU A 630 -30.64 2.42 -21.38
N GLU A 631 -31.35 2.44 -20.24
CA GLU A 631 -32.52 3.30 -20.01
C GLU A 631 -32.22 4.81 -20.10
N MET A 632 -31.04 5.24 -19.65
CA MET A 632 -30.61 6.63 -19.79
C MET A 632 -30.39 6.97 -21.27
N ILE A 633 -29.81 6.04 -22.03
CA ILE A 633 -29.52 6.22 -23.45
C ILE A 633 -30.82 6.14 -24.29
N LYS A 634 -31.77 5.29 -23.89
CA LYS A 634 -33.14 5.26 -24.43
C LYS A 634 -33.82 6.62 -24.32
N GLU A 635 -33.89 7.18 -23.11
CA GLU A 635 -34.44 8.51 -22.87
C GLU A 635 -33.68 9.61 -23.63
N ARG A 636 -32.34 9.53 -23.70
CA ARG A 636 -31.50 10.50 -24.43
C ARG A 636 -31.81 10.50 -25.93
N ASN A 637 -32.10 9.34 -26.51
CA ASN A 637 -32.29 9.19 -27.95
C ASN A 637 -33.77 9.25 -28.39
N GLY A 638 -34.73 9.31 -27.46
CA GLY A 638 -36.16 9.33 -27.79
C GLY A 638 -36.63 8.04 -28.48
N THR A 639 -36.10 6.89 -28.08
CA THR A 639 -36.52 5.57 -28.60
C THR A 639 -37.26 4.79 -27.52
N GLU A 640 -38.06 3.80 -27.90
CA GLU A 640 -38.74 2.91 -26.96
C GLU A 640 -37.96 1.61 -26.70
N GLU A 641 -36.97 1.28 -27.52
CA GLU A 641 -36.23 0.02 -27.44
C GLU A 641 -34.80 0.15 -26.89
N LEU A 642 -34.27 -0.96 -26.36
CA LEU A 642 -32.93 -1.06 -25.74
C LEU A 642 -31.94 -1.89 -26.59
N ARG A 643 -32.28 -2.19 -27.85
CA ARG A 643 -31.59 -3.18 -28.69
C ARG A 643 -30.75 -2.60 -29.83
N TYR A 644 -30.58 -1.28 -29.89
CA TYR A 644 -29.93 -0.59 -31.00
C TYR A 644 -28.45 -0.24 -30.76
N GLY A 645 -27.66 -0.19 -31.84
CA GLY A 645 -26.22 0.07 -31.82
C GLY A 645 -25.33 -1.17 -31.64
N ILE A 646 -24.04 -0.92 -31.39
CA ILE A 646 -22.96 -1.89 -31.14
C ILE A 646 -22.36 -1.67 -29.75
N VAL A 647 -22.18 -0.40 -29.35
CA VAL A 647 -21.61 -0.01 -28.06
C VAL A 647 -22.66 -0.12 -26.97
N ILE A 648 -23.90 0.33 -27.23
CA ILE A 648 -25.01 0.42 -26.26
C ILE A 648 -26.15 -0.59 -26.55
N CYS A 649 -25.81 -1.79 -27.02
CA CYS A 649 -26.76 -2.89 -27.26
C CYS A 649 -26.38 -4.15 -26.45
N ASN A 650 -27.32 -5.05 -26.14
CA ASN A 650 -27.08 -6.29 -25.37
C ASN A 650 -27.55 -7.56 -26.11
N GLY A 651 -27.21 -8.72 -25.55
CA GLY A 651 -27.73 -10.02 -26.02
C GLY A 651 -27.41 -10.39 -27.48
N LEU A 652 -28.37 -11.02 -28.15
CA LEU A 652 -28.25 -11.51 -29.54
C LEU A 652 -28.12 -10.36 -30.57
N PRO A 653 -28.95 -9.28 -30.55
CA PRO A 653 -28.82 -8.19 -31.51
C PRO A 653 -27.40 -7.59 -31.54
N TRP A 654 -26.78 -7.37 -30.37
CA TRP A 654 -25.40 -6.92 -30.30
C TRP A 654 -24.42 -7.90 -30.98
N LYS A 655 -24.51 -9.20 -30.68
CA LYS A 655 -23.62 -10.23 -31.26
C LYS A 655 -23.73 -10.27 -32.78
N THR A 656 -24.95 -10.20 -33.31
CA THR A 656 -25.25 -10.21 -34.74
C THR A 656 -24.73 -8.95 -35.43
N VAL A 657 -25.14 -7.77 -34.96
CA VAL A 657 -24.77 -6.48 -35.58
C VAL A 657 -23.26 -6.25 -35.51
N ARG A 658 -22.61 -6.51 -34.35
CA ARG A 658 -21.15 -6.36 -34.23
C ARG A 658 -20.40 -7.26 -35.22
N ARG A 659 -20.83 -8.52 -35.37
CA ARG A 659 -20.20 -9.46 -36.31
C ARG A 659 -20.37 -8.97 -37.75
N PHE A 660 -21.59 -8.60 -38.13
CA PHE A 660 -21.93 -8.04 -39.44
C PHE A 660 -21.09 -6.79 -39.76
N SER A 661 -21.03 -5.81 -38.84
CA SER A 661 -20.24 -4.59 -39.04
C SER A 661 -18.76 -4.88 -39.26
N ILE A 662 -18.14 -5.73 -38.44
CA ILE A 662 -16.73 -6.09 -38.61
C ILE A 662 -16.48 -6.83 -39.93
N GLN A 663 -17.38 -7.73 -40.33
CA GLN A 663 -17.24 -8.50 -41.58
C GLN A 663 -17.40 -7.61 -42.82
N ASN A 664 -18.37 -6.69 -42.81
CA ASN A 664 -18.69 -5.88 -43.99
C ASN A 664 -17.79 -4.64 -44.13
N LEU A 665 -17.40 -3.98 -43.04
CA LEU A 665 -16.38 -2.90 -43.10
C LEU A 665 -15.04 -3.42 -43.66
N ARG A 666 -14.67 -4.69 -43.38
CA ARG A 666 -13.47 -5.32 -43.94
C ARG A 666 -13.50 -5.42 -45.47
N GLN A 667 -14.67 -5.48 -46.09
CA GLN A 667 -14.79 -5.52 -47.55
C GLN A 667 -14.24 -4.22 -48.17
N PHE A 668 -14.65 -3.07 -47.62
CA PHE A 668 -14.31 -1.72 -48.10
C PHE A 668 -12.97 -1.17 -47.59
N GLY A 669 -12.21 -1.97 -46.83
CA GLY A 669 -10.83 -1.64 -46.50
C GLY A 669 -10.47 -1.71 -45.02
N PHE A 670 -11.44 -1.83 -44.11
CA PHE A 670 -11.19 -1.80 -42.67
C PHE A 670 -10.25 -2.94 -42.24
N GLY A 671 -9.00 -2.62 -41.90
CA GLY A 671 -7.95 -3.59 -41.58
C GLY A 671 -7.24 -4.22 -42.80
N LYS A 672 -7.64 -3.91 -44.03
CA LYS A 672 -6.86 -4.20 -45.25
C LYS A 672 -5.82 -3.09 -45.41
N LYS A 673 -4.53 -3.42 -45.22
CA LYS A 673 -3.42 -2.45 -45.19
C LYS A 673 -3.48 -1.43 -46.35
N LYS A 674 -3.32 -1.88 -47.61
CA LYS A 674 -3.21 -0.99 -48.79
C LYS A 674 -4.34 0.04 -48.93
N THR A 675 -5.60 -0.38 -48.83
CA THR A 675 -6.76 0.50 -49.07
C THR A 675 -6.95 1.50 -47.93
N MET A 676 -6.83 1.04 -46.68
CA MET A 676 -6.96 1.89 -45.50
C MET A 676 -5.80 2.89 -45.39
N GLU A 677 -4.60 2.45 -45.73
CA GLU A 677 -3.38 3.26 -45.78
C GLU A 677 -3.46 4.38 -46.83
N GLY A 678 -3.99 4.10 -48.02
CA GLY A 678 -4.17 5.11 -49.07
C GLY A 678 -5.04 6.28 -48.63
N VAL A 679 -6.22 6.00 -48.05
CA VAL A 679 -7.11 7.07 -47.56
C VAL A 679 -6.48 7.84 -46.40
N MET A 680 -5.83 7.15 -45.45
CA MET A 680 -5.11 7.81 -44.35
C MET A 680 -3.97 8.70 -44.85
N LEU A 681 -3.25 8.28 -45.90
CA LEU A 681 -2.15 9.03 -46.51
C LEU A 681 -2.65 10.33 -47.16
N GLU A 682 -3.75 10.26 -47.92
CA GLU A 682 -4.37 11.44 -48.53
C GLU A 682 -4.84 12.45 -47.48
N GLU A 683 -5.56 11.99 -46.45
CA GLU A 683 -6.06 12.84 -45.37
C GLU A 683 -4.93 13.44 -44.50
N ALA A 684 -3.86 12.68 -44.25
CA ALA A 684 -2.69 13.19 -43.54
C ALA A 684 -1.91 14.23 -44.34
N LYS A 685 -1.82 14.09 -45.68
CA LYS A 685 -1.22 15.11 -46.55
C LYS A 685 -2.02 16.41 -46.55
N GLU A 686 -3.35 16.34 -46.65
CA GLU A 686 -4.20 17.53 -46.58
C GLU A 686 -4.07 18.22 -45.20
N LEU A 687 -4.07 17.44 -44.11
CA LEU A 687 -3.84 17.95 -42.76
C LEU A 687 -2.50 18.69 -42.64
N ILE A 688 -1.40 18.11 -43.14
CA ILE A 688 -0.06 18.74 -43.13
C ILE A 688 -0.06 20.04 -43.93
N SER A 689 -0.69 20.06 -45.11
CA SER A 689 -0.79 21.25 -45.96
C SER A 689 -1.52 22.39 -45.25
N ARG A 690 -2.74 22.12 -44.76
CA ARG A 690 -3.56 23.07 -43.99
C ARG A 690 -2.87 23.52 -42.69
N THR A 691 -2.02 22.67 -42.11
CA THR A 691 -1.21 23.00 -40.92
C THR A 691 -0.11 24.02 -41.25
N LYS A 692 0.63 23.81 -42.35
CA LYS A 692 1.66 24.75 -42.82
C LYS A 692 1.03 26.12 -43.13
N GLU A 693 -0.10 26.13 -43.85
CA GLU A 693 -0.85 27.34 -44.19
C GLU A 693 -1.33 28.11 -42.93
N LYS A 694 -2.04 27.43 -42.02
CA LYS A 694 -2.55 28.07 -40.79
C LYS A 694 -1.44 28.55 -39.87
N ALA A 695 -0.31 27.85 -39.79
CA ALA A 695 0.85 28.31 -39.04
C ALA A 695 1.43 29.59 -39.67
N GLN A 696 1.61 29.65 -40.98
CA GLN A 696 2.10 30.85 -41.68
C GLN A 696 1.17 32.06 -41.47
N GLN A 697 -0.15 31.87 -41.56
CA GLN A 697 -1.14 32.93 -41.32
C GLN A 697 -1.11 33.47 -39.88
N ASN A 698 -0.69 32.66 -38.90
CA ASN A 698 -0.70 32.98 -37.47
C ASN A 698 0.72 33.13 -36.87
N GLY A 699 1.69 33.60 -37.68
CA GLY A 699 3.04 33.93 -37.19
C GLY A 699 3.85 32.72 -36.69
N GLY A 700 3.61 31.54 -37.25
CA GLY A 700 4.23 30.27 -36.87
C GLY A 700 3.54 29.54 -35.71
N ILE A 701 2.43 30.07 -35.17
CA ILE A 701 1.73 29.48 -34.01
C ILE A 701 0.46 28.77 -34.47
N LEU A 702 0.19 27.59 -33.90
CA LEU A 702 -1.02 26.82 -34.13
C LEU A 702 -1.72 26.49 -32.80
N THR A 703 -3.04 26.67 -32.76
CA THR A 703 -3.90 26.18 -31.67
C THR A 703 -4.40 24.77 -31.98
N VAL A 704 -4.15 23.84 -31.07
CA VAL A 704 -4.58 22.43 -31.15
C VAL A 704 -5.88 22.26 -30.37
N ASP A 705 -7.01 22.22 -31.07
CA ASP A 705 -8.32 21.76 -30.59
C ASP A 705 -9.04 21.01 -31.71
N MET A 706 -9.60 19.83 -31.41
CA MET A 706 -10.19 18.90 -32.40
C MET A 706 -9.35 18.67 -33.68
N PHE A 707 -8.03 18.86 -33.59
CA PHE A 707 -7.14 19.10 -34.73
C PHE A 707 -7.09 17.94 -35.74
N PHE A 708 -7.24 16.70 -35.27
CA PHE A 708 -7.26 15.52 -36.13
C PHE A 708 -8.67 15.01 -36.45
N SER A 709 -9.70 15.50 -35.75
CA SER A 709 -11.06 14.90 -35.78
C SER A 709 -11.62 14.78 -37.19
N LEU A 710 -11.34 15.76 -38.06
CA LEU A 710 -11.82 15.77 -39.44
C LEU A 710 -11.10 14.74 -40.31
N SER A 711 -9.77 14.76 -40.37
CA SER A 711 -9.01 13.82 -41.20
C SER A 711 -9.22 12.36 -40.79
N ILE A 712 -9.32 12.08 -39.49
CA ILE A 712 -9.65 10.74 -39.00
C ILE A 712 -11.07 10.34 -39.39
N ILE A 713 -12.05 11.23 -39.22
CA ILE A 713 -13.44 10.86 -39.53
C ILE A 713 -13.64 10.63 -41.02
N ASN A 714 -13.00 11.42 -41.90
CA ASN A 714 -12.99 11.17 -43.34
C ASN A 714 -12.33 9.83 -43.69
N ALA A 715 -11.22 9.47 -43.03
CA ALA A 715 -10.58 8.18 -43.23
C ALA A 715 -11.50 7.01 -42.85
N LEU A 716 -12.34 7.16 -41.81
CA LEU A 716 -13.40 6.21 -41.50
C LEU A 716 -14.56 6.28 -42.50
N TRP A 717 -15.00 7.49 -42.89
CA TRP A 717 -16.17 7.71 -43.75
C TRP A 717 -16.00 7.12 -45.14
N ALA A 718 -14.79 7.23 -45.72
CA ALA A 718 -14.48 6.58 -46.99
C ALA A 718 -14.73 5.05 -46.98
N MET A 719 -14.64 4.39 -45.83
CA MET A 719 -14.97 2.95 -45.67
C MET A 719 -16.43 2.69 -45.23
N VAL A 720 -17.09 3.68 -44.61
CA VAL A 720 -18.47 3.58 -44.12
C VAL A 720 -19.47 3.92 -45.23
N THR A 721 -19.29 5.06 -45.90
CA THR A 721 -20.19 5.62 -46.94
C THR A 721 -19.57 5.58 -48.35
N GLY A 722 -18.30 5.19 -48.50
CA GLY A 722 -17.61 5.27 -49.79
C GLY A 722 -17.17 6.69 -50.18
N THR A 723 -17.44 7.69 -49.34
CA THR A 723 -17.25 9.12 -49.63
C THR A 723 -16.42 9.83 -48.57
N ARG A 724 -15.69 10.87 -48.99
CA ARG A 724 -14.97 11.82 -48.11
C ARG A 724 -15.69 13.17 -48.16
N PHE A 725 -15.76 13.89 -47.05
CA PHE A 725 -16.24 15.27 -47.05
C PHE A 725 -15.10 16.24 -47.36
N SER A 726 -15.42 17.39 -47.97
CA SER A 726 -14.52 18.55 -47.92
C SER A 726 -14.26 18.93 -46.45
N HIS A 727 -13.01 19.31 -46.14
CA HIS A 727 -12.62 19.80 -44.81
C HIS A 727 -13.36 21.08 -44.39
N ASP A 728 -13.92 21.82 -45.35
CA ASP A 728 -14.68 23.05 -45.12
C ASP A 728 -16.21 22.78 -45.13
N ASN A 729 -16.64 21.52 -45.12
CA ASN A 729 -18.05 21.14 -45.11
C ASN A 729 -18.72 21.56 -43.78
N PRO A 730 -19.71 22.48 -43.80
CA PRO A 730 -20.28 23.03 -42.57
C PRO A 730 -21.11 22.00 -41.78
N ARG A 731 -21.74 21.04 -42.47
CA ARG A 731 -22.54 19.96 -41.85
C ARG A 731 -21.64 19.00 -41.07
N LEU A 732 -20.49 18.60 -41.64
CA LEU A 732 -19.51 17.77 -40.93
C LEU A 732 -18.89 18.51 -39.74
N LEU A 733 -18.45 19.76 -39.94
CA LEU A 733 -17.87 20.58 -38.86
C LEU A 733 -18.85 20.77 -37.70
N HIS A 734 -20.14 20.99 -38.01
CA HIS A 734 -21.19 21.07 -36.99
C HIS A 734 -21.38 19.73 -36.26
N ALA A 735 -21.47 18.60 -36.98
CA ALA A 735 -21.62 17.27 -36.38
C ALA A 735 -20.42 16.89 -35.48
N LEU A 736 -19.19 17.21 -35.88
CA LEU A 736 -17.98 17.02 -35.07
C LEU A 736 -18.00 17.87 -33.80
N LYS A 737 -18.42 19.14 -33.90
CA LYS A 737 -18.55 20.04 -32.74
C LYS A 737 -19.61 19.53 -31.76
N LEU A 738 -20.78 19.13 -32.26
CA LEU A 738 -21.84 18.50 -31.47
C LEU A 738 -21.37 17.22 -30.77
N ASN A 739 -20.54 16.40 -31.44
CA ASN A 739 -19.97 15.20 -30.83
C ASN A 739 -19.02 15.54 -29.67
N SER A 740 -18.08 16.48 -29.85
CA SER A 740 -17.17 16.85 -28.75
C SER A 740 -17.93 17.49 -27.58
N ASP A 741 -18.97 18.29 -27.85
CA ASP A 741 -19.84 18.85 -26.81
C ASP A 741 -20.66 17.77 -26.08
N LEU A 742 -21.10 16.71 -26.77
CA LEU A 742 -21.73 15.53 -26.14
C LEU A 742 -20.77 14.80 -25.20
N PHE A 743 -19.52 14.57 -25.64
CA PHE A 743 -18.49 13.90 -24.85
C PHE A 743 -18.06 14.72 -23.62
N LYS A 744 -18.06 16.07 -23.73
CA LYS A 744 -17.73 17.00 -22.64
C LYS A 744 -18.89 17.20 -21.65
N ALA A 745 -20.14 17.14 -22.12
CA ALA A 745 -21.32 17.28 -21.26
C ALA A 745 -21.71 16.00 -20.49
N THR A 746 -20.97 14.91 -20.67
CA THR A 746 -21.28 13.60 -20.08
C THR A 746 -20.02 12.91 -19.54
N THR A 747 -20.22 11.97 -18.63
CA THR A 747 -19.17 11.10 -18.06
C THR A 747 -19.77 9.71 -17.80
N PHE A 748 -18.96 8.64 -17.80
CA PHE A 748 -19.46 7.30 -17.45
C PHE A 748 -19.88 7.17 -15.98
N VAL A 749 -19.35 8.04 -15.12
CA VAL A 749 -19.64 8.15 -13.69
C VAL A 749 -19.48 9.62 -13.32
N GLY A 750 -20.38 10.16 -12.48
CA GLY A 750 -20.27 11.50 -11.92
C GLY A 750 -21.56 12.31 -12.01
N ASP A 751 -22.45 11.99 -12.96
CA ASP A 751 -23.78 12.59 -13.04
C ASP A 751 -24.69 12.11 -11.88
N ILE A 752 -25.26 13.07 -11.15
CA ILE A 752 -26.26 12.83 -10.11
C ILE A 752 -27.50 12.10 -10.65
N SER A 753 -27.81 12.25 -11.94
CA SER A 753 -28.91 11.57 -12.63
C SER A 753 -28.67 10.06 -12.84
N MET A 754 -27.41 9.61 -12.77
CA MET A 754 -27.05 8.20 -12.73
C MET A 754 -27.22 7.61 -11.32
N ALA A 755 -26.81 8.35 -10.29
CA ALA A 755 -26.97 7.94 -8.90
C ALA A 755 -28.45 7.92 -8.45
N PHE A 756 -29.24 8.85 -8.98
CA PHE A 756 -30.67 9.01 -8.69
C PHE A 756 -31.48 9.18 -9.99
N PRO A 757 -31.83 8.08 -10.67
CA PRO A 757 -32.58 8.10 -11.94
C PRO A 757 -33.86 8.94 -11.93
N ILE A 758 -34.52 9.05 -10.77
CA ILE A 758 -35.73 9.87 -10.59
C ILE A 758 -35.52 11.34 -10.96
N PHE A 759 -34.31 11.89 -10.77
CA PHE A 759 -34.01 13.29 -11.10
C PHE A 759 -34.11 13.58 -12.61
N ARG A 760 -33.97 12.58 -13.50
CA ARG A 760 -34.21 12.73 -14.95
C ARG A 760 -35.70 12.96 -15.29
N LYS A 761 -36.61 12.73 -14.33
CA LYS A 761 -38.04 13.01 -14.42
C LYS A 761 -38.42 14.27 -13.65
N ILE A 762 -37.96 14.43 -12.40
CA ILE A 762 -38.39 15.53 -11.52
C ILE A 762 -37.52 16.80 -11.56
N LEU A 763 -36.27 16.73 -12.05
CA LEU A 763 -35.34 17.87 -12.13
C LEU A 763 -34.64 17.95 -13.50
N PRO A 764 -35.38 17.94 -14.64
CA PRO A 764 -34.79 17.86 -15.98
C PRO A 764 -33.86 19.03 -16.36
N TRP A 765 -34.01 20.19 -15.68
CA TRP A 765 -33.15 21.37 -15.84
C TRP A 765 -31.81 21.28 -15.06
N ILE A 766 -31.60 20.25 -14.25
CA ILE A 766 -30.35 19.98 -13.53
C ILE A 766 -29.56 18.85 -14.21
N THR A 767 -30.26 17.89 -14.83
CA THR A 767 -29.66 16.70 -15.45
C THR A 767 -29.27 16.90 -16.93
N ASN A 768 -29.19 18.15 -17.42
CA ASN A 768 -28.92 18.52 -18.82
C ASN A 768 -29.76 17.77 -19.88
N LYS A 769 -30.92 17.21 -19.50
CA LYS A 769 -31.65 16.22 -20.32
C LYS A 769 -32.07 16.77 -21.68
N ALA A 770 -32.61 17.99 -21.71
CA ALA A 770 -33.03 18.64 -22.95
C ALA A 770 -31.86 18.91 -23.92
N PHE A 771 -30.68 19.27 -23.39
CA PHE A 771 -29.47 19.50 -24.18
C PHE A 771 -28.93 18.19 -24.78
N LEU A 772 -28.80 17.15 -23.95
CA LEU A 772 -28.34 15.82 -24.39
C LEU A 772 -29.31 15.16 -25.38
N TYR A 773 -30.63 15.37 -25.19
CA TYR A 773 -31.65 14.95 -26.13
C TYR A 773 -31.49 15.66 -27.48
N ARG A 774 -31.43 17.00 -27.47
CA ARG A 774 -31.27 17.79 -28.69
C ARG A 774 -30.05 17.33 -29.49
N ILE A 775 -28.86 17.27 -28.88
CA ILE A 775 -27.64 16.83 -29.58
C ILE A 775 -27.80 15.41 -30.15
N SER A 776 -28.44 14.50 -29.42
CA SER A 776 -28.68 13.14 -29.92
C SER A 776 -29.64 13.12 -31.12
N GLN A 777 -30.62 14.02 -31.20
CA GLN A 777 -31.47 14.16 -32.38
C GLN A 777 -30.70 14.78 -33.57
N GLU A 778 -29.89 15.80 -33.37
CA GLU A 778 -29.08 16.41 -34.44
C GLU A 778 -28.08 15.38 -35.06
N ILE A 779 -27.44 14.54 -34.23
CA ILE A 779 -26.55 13.46 -34.70
C ILE A 779 -27.35 12.36 -35.41
N LYS A 780 -28.57 12.04 -34.95
CA LYS A 780 -29.49 11.13 -35.65
C LYS A 780 -29.93 11.67 -37.00
N LEU A 781 -30.19 12.98 -37.13
CA LEU A 781 -30.51 13.63 -38.40
C LEU A 781 -29.34 13.49 -39.37
N PHE A 782 -28.10 13.76 -38.93
CA PHE A 782 -26.91 13.51 -39.74
C PHE A 782 -26.84 12.05 -40.25
N ALA A 783 -27.09 11.06 -39.39
CA ALA A 783 -27.15 9.66 -39.81
C ALA A 783 -28.33 9.35 -40.76
N LYS A 784 -29.46 10.07 -40.63
CA LYS A 784 -30.62 9.94 -41.50
C LYS A 784 -30.36 10.50 -42.90
N ASP A 785 -29.77 11.68 -43.05
CA ASP A 785 -29.56 12.19 -44.40
C ASP A 785 -28.53 11.31 -45.16
N ILE A 786 -27.56 10.68 -44.48
CA ILE A 786 -26.71 9.61 -45.09
C ILE A 786 -27.55 8.40 -45.56
N HIS A 787 -28.53 7.95 -44.79
CA HIS A 787 -29.47 6.90 -45.21
C HIS A 787 -30.28 7.31 -46.44
N ASP A 788 -30.81 8.54 -46.45
CA ASP A 788 -31.66 9.06 -47.52
C ASP A 788 -30.85 9.35 -48.80
N GLU A 789 -29.60 9.83 -48.68
CA GLU A 789 -28.63 10.00 -49.78
C GLU A 789 -28.33 8.66 -50.47
N HIS A 790 -28.00 7.62 -49.71
CA HIS A 790 -27.68 6.30 -50.29
C HIS A 790 -28.91 5.58 -50.88
N LYS A 791 -30.09 5.67 -50.24
CA LYS A 791 -31.33 5.08 -50.78
C LYS A 791 -31.71 5.65 -52.16
N GLN A 792 -31.38 6.91 -52.44
CA GLN A 792 -31.66 7.53 -53.75
C GLN A 792 -30.89 6.89 -54.92
N ARG A 793 -29.77 6.20 -54.65
CA ARG A 793 -28.92 5.56 -55.67
C ARG A 793 -29.63 4.40 -56.41
N LYS A 794 -30.70 3.84 -55.82
CA LYS A 794 -31.56 2.74 -56.33
C LYS A 794 -30.91 1.40 -56.63
N ASP A 795 -29.60 1.33 -56.90
CA ASP A 795 -28.87 0.10 -57.21
C ASP A 795 -27.98 -0.44 -56.07
N TYR A 796 -28.03 0.19 -54.89
CA TYR A 796 -27.19 -0.13 -53.71
C TYR A 796 -27.27 -1.60 -53.26
N ALA A 797 -28.37 -2.29 -53.55
CA ALA A 797 -28.54 -3.71 -53.23
C ALA A 797 -27.87 -4.65 -54.26
N GLN A 798 -27.68 -4.19 -55.49
CA GLN A 798 -27.05 -4.92 -56.59
C GLN A 798 -25.54 -4.63 -56.65
N ASN A 799 -25.17 -3.36 -56.47
CA ASN A 799 -23.79 -2.84 -56.53
C ASN A 799 -23.42 -2.12 -55.22
N PRO A 800 -23.21 -2.83 -54.11
CA PRO A 800 -22.82 -2.20 -52.84
C PRO A 800 -21.39 -1.65 -52.91
N GLU A 801 -21.24 -0.34 -52.77
CA GLU A 801 -19.94 0.37 -52.81
C GLU A 801 -19.45 0.74 -51.41
N SER A 802 -20.32 0.62 -50.41
CA SER A 802 -20.07 1.05 -49.04
C SER A 802 -20.69 0.12 -48.00
N PHE A 803 -20.26 0.27 -46.73
CA PHE A 803 -20.89 -0.44 -45.62
C PHE A 803 -22.35 -0.03 -45.42
N VAL A 804 -22.69 1.24 -45.70
CA VAL A 804 -24.08 1.73 -45.71
C VAL A 804 -24.93 0.92 -46.68
N ASP A 805 -24.49 0.73 -47.92
CA ASP A 805 -25.25 -0.01 -48.95
C ASP A 805 -25.56 -1.45 -48.53
N ILE A 806 -24.56 -2.17 -47.99
CA ILE A 806 -24.76 -3.53 -47.47
C ILE A 806 -25.73 -3.54 -46.29
N PHE A 807 -25.72 -2.51 -45.43
CA PHE A 807 -26.67 -2.41 -44.32
C PHE A 807 -28.09 -2.14 -44.81
N LEU A 808 -28.27 -1.24 -45.78
CA LEU A 808 -29.57 -0.95 -46.38
C LEU A 808 -30.16 -2.19 -47.08
N ALA A 809 -29.34 -2.90 -47.86
CA ALA A 809 -29.72 -4.18 -48.48
C ALA A 809 -30.12 -5.23 -47.43
N LYS A 810 -29.45 -5.26 -46.27
CA LYS A 810 -29.80 -6.16 -45.17
C LYS A 810 -31.13 -5.81 -44.49
N ILE A 811 -31.45 -4.51 -44.37
CA ILE A 811 -32.78 -4.07 -43.92
C ILE A 811 -33.86 -4.55 -44.90
N ASP A 812 -33.64 -4.43 -46.20
CA ASP A 812 -34.59 -4.88 -47.23
C ASP A 812 -34.75 -6.41 -47.28
N GLU A 813 -33.69 -7.16 -46.99
CA GLU A 813 -33.75 -8.61 -46.79
C GLU A 813 -34.66 -8.95 -45.59
N GLU A 814 -34.44 -8.32 -44.44
CA GLU A 814 -35.16 -8.63 -43.19
C GLU A 814 -36.60 -8.07 -43.16
N LYS A 815 -36.98 -7.14 -44.04
CA LYS A 815 -38.40 -6.76 -44.25
C LYS A 815 -39.31 -7.96 -44.59
N LYS A 816 -38.75 -9.08 -45.04
CA LYS A 816 -39.46 -10.35 -45.33
C LYS A 816 -39.73 -11.21 -44.09
N LEU A 817 -39.05 -10.93 -42.97
CA LEU A 817 -39.21 -11.65 -41.69
C LEU A 817 -40.35 -11.06 -40.85
N ALA A 818 -40.80 -11.79 -39.84
CA ALA A 818 -41.72 -11.25 -38.82
C ALA A 818 -41.04 -10.10 -38.04
N VAL A 819 -41.81 -9.12 -37.57
CA VAL A 819 -41.27 -7.85 -37.02
C VAL A 819 -40.34 -8.09 -35.83
N GLU A 820 -40.71 -9.03 -34.97
CA GLU A 820 -40.00 -9.51 -33.80
C GLU A 820 -38.65 -10.19 -34.12
N GLU A 821 -38.51 -10.79 -35.31
CA GLU A 821 -37.28 -11.45 -35.77
C GLU A 821 -36.25 -10.48 -36.36
N ARG A 822 -36.70 -9.33 -36.89
CA ARG A 822 -35.84 -8.34 -37.56
C ARG A 822 -34.83 -7.77 -36.57
N ILE A 823 -33.54 -7.89 -36.87
CA ILE A 823 -32.45 -7.25 -36.13
C ILE A 823 -31.99 -5.98 -36.86
N PHE A 824 -32.05 -5.97 -38.18
CA PHE A 824 -31.62 -4.86 -39.02
C PHE A 824 -32.84 -3.99 -39.39
N THR A 825 -33.00 -2.89 -38.66
CA THR A 825 -34.02 -1.86 -38.88
C THR A 825 -33.39 -0.50 -39.22
N GLU A 826 -34.19 0.46 -39.66
CA GLU A 826 -33.71 1.83 -39.92
C GLU A 826 -33.22 2.51 -38.63
N ASP A 827 -33.87 2.27 -37.49
CA ASP A 827 -33.35 2.69 -36.17
C ASP A 827 -31.99 2.04 -35.85
N GLN A 828 -31.85 0.72 -36.05
CA GLN A 828 -30.58 0.03 -35.85
C GLN A 828 -29.48 0.63 -36.74
N PHE A 829 -29.78 1.00 -37.98
CA PHE A 829 -28.85 1.72 -38.87
C PHE A 829 -28.46 3.08 -38.30
N HIS A 830 -29.44 3.94 -37.97
CA HIS A 830 -29.17 5.28 -37.45
C HIS A 830 -28.28 5.24 -36.21
N PHE A 831 -28.51 4.31 -35.29
CA PHE A 831 -27.66 4.08 -34.12
C PHE A 831 -26.25 3.59 -34.49
N VAL A 832 -26.11 2.64 -35.43
CA VAL A 832 -24.80 2.11 -35.85
C VAL A 832 -23.94 3.20 -36.52
N ILE A 833 -24.51 3.97 -37.45
CA ILE A 833 -23.79 5.07 -38.11
C ILE A 833 -23.43 6.17 -37.10
N SER A 834 -24.36 6.52 -36.22
CA SER A 834 -24.12 7.50 -35.14
C SER A 834 -22.99 7.06 -34.19
N GLU A 835 -22.96 5.79 -33.76
CA GLU A 835 -21.91 5.29 -32.87
C GLU A 835 -20.54 5.19 -33.56
N LEU A 836 -20.50 4.79 -34.85
CA LEU A 836 -19.26 4.79 -35.64
C LEU A 836 -18.70 6.21 -35.79
N PHE A 837 -19.57 7.20 -36.04
CA PHE A 837 -19.17 8.62 -36.10
C PHE A 837 -18.59 9.12 -34.77
N GLN A 838 -19.35 8.93 -33.69
CA GLN A 838 -19.04 9.45 -32.37
C GLN A 838 -17.74 8.85 -31.81
N ALA A 839 -17.57 7.53 -31.92
CA ALA A 839 -16.39 6.84 -31.38
C ALA A 839 -15.14 7.01 -32.25
N GLY A 840 -15.30 7.03 -33.57
CA GLY A 840 -14.20 7.10 -34.54
C GLY A 840 -13.48 8.44 -34.58
N SER A 841 -14.21 9.54 -34.34
CA SER A 841 -13.66 10.91 -34.36
C SER A 841 -12.89 11.26 -33.07
N GLU A 842 -13.57 11.28 -31.92
CA GLU A 842 -13.03 11.89 -30.68
C GLU A 842 -11.84 11.12 -30.09
N THR A 843 -11.86 9.79 -30.11
CA THR A 843 -10.88 8.95 -29.37
C THR A 843 -9.48 8.97 -29.98
N VAL A 844 -9.38 8.82 -31.31
CA VAL A 844 -8.10 8.85 -32.03
C VAL A 844 -7.57 10.29 -32.06
N ASN A 845 -8.45 11.29 -32.23
CA ASN A 845 -8.09 12.70 -32.13
C ASN A 845 -7.46 13.05 -30.77
N GLY A 846 -8.15 12.72 -29.67
CA GLY A 846 -7.64 12.99 -28.32
C GLY A 846 -6.28 12.35 -28.05
N THR A 847 -6.07 11.13 -28.55
CA THR A 847 -4.80 10.41 -28.41
C THR A 847 -3.66 11.06 -29.21
N LEU A 848 -3.93 11.52 -30.45
CA LEU A 848 -2.92 12.24 -31.25
C LEU A 848 -2.66 13.66 -30.74
N CYS A 849 -3.66 14.35 -30.21
CA CYS A 849 -3.46 15.62 -29.49
C CYS A 849 -2.56 15.43 -28.26
N TYR A 850 -2.72 14.32 -27.51
CA TYR A 850 -1.78 13.94 -26.46
C TYR A 850 -0.38 13.62 -26.99
N ALA A 851 -0.27 12.96 -28.15
CA ALA A 851 1.02 12.70 -28.78
C ALA A 851 1.77 14.01 -29.08
N LEU A 852 1.11 14.98 -29.71
CA LEU A 852 1.69 16.32 -29.94
C LEU A 852 2.05 17.04 -28.63
N LEU A 853 1.15 17.03 -27.64
CA LEU A 853 1.39 17.62 -26.32
C LEU A 853 2.64 17.05 -25.64
N PHE A 854 2.82 15.72 -25.67
CA PHE A 854 4.00 15.09 -25.08
C PHE A 854 5.26 15.31 -25.92
N MET A 855 5.17 15.56 -27.24
CA MET A 855 6.33 15.92 -28.06
C MET A 855 6.84 17.34 -27.80
N ILE A 856 5.94 18.33 -27.59
CA ILE A 856 6.35 19.71 -27.24
C ILE A 856 6.87 19.79 -25.80
N LEU A 857 6.37 18.95 -24.90
CA LEU A 857 6.86 18.86 -23.51
C LEU A 857 8.16 18.05 -23.37
N ASN A 858 8.48 17.16 -24.33
CA ASN A 858 9.69 16.33 -24.32
C ASN A 858 10.46 16.42 -25.66
N PRO A 859 11.13 17.56 -25.96
CA PRO A 859 11.82 17.76 -27.25
C PRO A 859 12.85 16.68 -27.59
N LEU A 860 13.54 16.11 -26.60
CA LEU A 860 14.50 15.02 -26.83
C LEU A 860 13.83 13.73 -27.34
N VAL A 861 12.60 13.44 -26.92
CA VAL A 861 11.83 12.29 -27.44
C VAL A 861 11.40 12.57 -28.88
N GLN A 862 10.93 13.79 -29.16
CA GLN A 862 10.57 14.22 -30.51
C GLN A 862 11.77 14.12 -31.47
N LYS A 863 12.96 14.53 -31.02
CA LYS A 863 14.21 14.43 -31.77
C LYS A 863 14.55 12.96 -32.11
N LYS A 864 14.52 12.06 -31.14
CA LYS A 864 14.77 10.62 -31.36
C LYS A 864 13.77 10.00 -32.36
N VAL A 865 12.49 10.39 -32.29
CA VAL A 865 11.47 9.95 -33.27
C VAL A 865 11.80 10.47 -34.68
N ARG A 866 12.21 11.74 -34.82
CA ARG A 866 12.64 12.34 -36.09
C ARG A 866 13.91 11.67 -36.66
N GLU A 867 14.86 11.33 -35.80
CA GLU A 867 16.07 10.56 -36.15
C GLU A 867 15.72 9.14 -36.64
N GLU A 868 14.76 8.45 -36.00
CA GLU A 868 14.28 7.14 -36.43
C GLU A 868 13.50 7.21 -37.77
N ILE A 869 12.62 8.21 -37.94
CA ILE A 869 11.92 8.47 -39.21
C ILE A 869 12.93 8.67 -40.35
N ASN A 870 13.93 9.52 -40.15
CA ASN A 870 15.00 9.76 -41.12
C ASN A 870 15.71 8.45 -41.50
N THR A 871 16.11 7.66 -40.50
CA THR A 871 16.89 6.43 -40.70
C THR A 871 16.09 5.32 -41.40
N VAL A 872 14.78 5.20 -41.13
CA VAL A 872 13.95 4.08 -41.61
C VAL A 872 13.19 4.39 -42.90
N VAL A 873 12.78 5.64 -43.09
CA VAL A 873 11.92 6.11 -44.18
C VAL A 873 12.68 7.00 -45.16
N GLY A 874 13.56 7.87 -44.66
CA GLY A 874 14.14 8.98 -45.43
C GLY A 874 13.13 10.12 -45.66
N PHE A 875 13.50 11.09 -46.50
CA PHE A 875 12.64 12.24 -46.80
C PHE A 875 11.96 12.16 -48.17
N ASP A 876 12.51 11.38 -49.11
CA ASP A 876 12.08 11.35 -50.52
C ASP A 876 10.76 10.61 -50.77
N ARG A 877 10.29 9.82 -49.80
CA ARG A 877 9.02 9.08 -49.88
C ARG A 877 8.14 9.27 -48.66
N ASP A 878 6.86 8.96 -48.80
CA ASP A 878 5.92 8.95 -47.68
C ASP A 878 6.18 7.78 -46.71
N VAL A 879 5.70 7.94 -45.48
CA VAL A 879 5.66 6.87 -44.47
C VAL A 879 4.59 5.84 -44.86
N SER A 880 4.91 4.56 -44.70
CA SER A 880 4.01 3.44 -44.95
C SER A 880 3.72 2.65 -43.66
N LEU A 881 2.58 1.96 -43.59
CA LEU A 881 2.32 0.95 -42.54
C LEU A 881 3.29 -0.24 -42.60
N THR A 882 4.03 -0.40 -43.70
CA THR A 882 5.14 -1.36 -43.83
C THR A 882 6.40 -0.91 -43.10
N ASP A 883 6.56 0.38 -42.79
CA ASP A 883 7.67 0.91 -42.01
C ASP A 883 7.52 0.65 -40.51
N ARG A 884 6.27 0.62 -40.02
CA ARG A 884 5.94 0.49 -38.59
C ARG A 884 6.76 -0.56 -37.83
N PRO A 885 6.91 -1.82 -38.29
CA PRO A 885 7.67 -2.84 -37.53
C PRO A 885 9.16 -2.50 -37.34
N ARG A 886 9.71 -1.62 -38.18
CA ARG A 886 11.12 -1.18 -38.15
C ARG A 886 11.34 0.08 -37.29
N MET A 887 10.25 0.74 -36.85
CA MET A 887 10.27 1.96 -36.05
C MET A 887 9.88 1.64 -34.59
N LEU A 888 10.81 1.02 -33.86
CA LEU A 888 10.57 0.51 -32.51
C LEU A 888 10.44 1.65 -31.49
N TYR A 889 11.26 2.71 -31.60
CA TYR A 889 11.21 3.82 -30.66
C TYR A 889 9.91 4.62 -30.83
N THR A 890 9.51 4.90 -32.08
CA THR A 890 8.21 5.54 -32.40
C THR A 890 7.03 4.73 -31.86
N GLN A 891 7.04 3.41 -32.01
CA GLN A 891 6.00 2.56 -31.43
C GLN A 891 6.01 2.60 -29.89
N ALA A 892 7.20 2.63 -29.28
CA ALA A 892 7.34 2.77 -27.83
C ALA A 892 6.82 4.13 -27.32
N VAL A 893 7.04 5.22 -28.08
CA VAL A 893 6.42 6.53 -27.80
C VAL A 893 4.90 6.43 -27.87
N LEU A 894 4.33 5.85 -28.94
CA LEU A 894 2.88 5.70 -29.07
C LEU A 894 2.26 4.82 -27.96
N HIS A 895 2.99 3.78 -27.51
CA HIS A 895 2.59 2.97 -26.36
C HIS A 895 2.62 3.76 -25.04
N GLU A 896 3.58 4.67 -24.85
CA GLU A 896 3.62 5.56 -23.68
C GLU A 896 2.58 6.68 -23.76
N VAL A 897 2.26 7.21 -24.95
CA VAL A 897 1.13 8.13 -25.16
C VAL A 897 -0.19 7.47 -24.73
N LEU A 898 -0.43 6.22 -25.16
CA LEU A 898 -1.63 5.46 -24.80
C LEU A 898 -1.73 5.16 -23.30
N ARG A 899 -0.60 4.94 -22.62
CA ARG A 899 -0.56 4.75 -21.15
C ARG A 899 -0.75 6.08 -20.41
N PHE A 900 -0.02 7.13 -20.78
CA PHE A 900 0.11 8.35 -20.00
C PHE A 900 -1.04 9.34 -20.24
N GLY A 901 -1.52 9.46 -21.48
CA GLY A 901 -2.70 10.27 -21.82
C GLY A 901 -4.04 9.58 -21.51
N VAL A 902 -4.07 8.24 -21.54
CA VAL A 902 -5.20 7.37 -21.13
C VAL A 902 -6.59 7.90 -21.53
N ILE A 903 -6.83 7.98 -22.85
CA ILE A 903 -8.05 8.57 -23.46
C ILE A 903 -9.38 7.99 -22.94
N VAL A 904 -9.41 6.74 -22.47
CA VAL A 904 -10.60 6.10 -21.86
C VAL A 904 -10.19 5.52 -20.50
N PRO A 905 -10.22 6.34 -19.42
CA PRO A 905 -9.74 5.96 -18.09
C PRO A 905 -10.70 5.01 -17.35
N LEU A 906 -12.01 5.14 -17.60
CA LEU A 906 -13.02 4.13 -17.28
C LEU A 906 -13.46 3.48 -18.57
N TYR A 907 -13.31 2.16 -18.70
CA TYR A 907 -13.91 1.46 -19.83
C TYR A 907 -15.44 1.65 -19.79
N PRO A 908 -16.11 1.66 -20.96
CA PRO A 908 -17.56 1.77 -20.99
C PRO A 908 -18.19 0.65 -20.13
N PRO A 909 -19.11 0.97 -19.20
CA PRO A 909 -19.54 0.02 -18.16
C PRO A 909 -20.11 -1.29 -18.70
N ARG A 910 -20.02 -2.35 -17.89
CA ARG A 910 -20.70 -3.62 -18.13
C ARG A 910 -21.84 -3.84 -17.15
N ALA A 911 -22.62 -4.90 -17.36
CA ALA A 911 -23.53 -5.46 -16.37
C ALA A 911 -23.41 -6.99 -16.34
N PHE A 912 -23.72 -7.59 -15.19
CA PHE A 912 -23.83 -9.05 -15.06
C PHE A 912 -25.11 -9.57 -15.75
N THR A 913 -25.02 -10.58 -16.61
CA THR A 913 -26.15 -11.14 -17.38
C THR A 913 -27.00 -12.12 -16.55
N LYS A 914 -26.40 -12.68 -15.49
CA LYS A 914 -26.99 -13.59 -14.49
C LYS A 914 -26.33 -13.34 -13.13
N ASP A 915 -26.81 -13.97 -12.07
CA ASP A 915 -26.16 -13.92 -10.76
C ASP A 915 -24.79 -14.62 -10.81
N VAL A 916 -23.76 -14.00 -10.24
CA VAL A 916 -22.37 -14.47 -10.30
C VAL A 916 -21.69 -14.33 -8.94
N GLU A 917 -21.03 -15.40 -8.50
CA GLU A 917 -20.03 -15.32 -7.44
C GLU A 917 -18.63 -15.14 -8.04
N TYR A 918 -17.87 -14.21 -7.46
CA TYR A 918 -16.50 -13.91 -7.87
C TYR A 918 -15.64 -13.53 -6.65
N LYS A 919 -14.61 -14.33 -6.38
CA LYS A 919 -13.61 -14.10 -5.30
C LYS A 919 -14.26 -13.80 -3.93
N GLY A 920 -15.32 -14.54 -3.58
CA GLY A 920 -16.07 -14.40 -2.32
C GLY A 920 -17.03 -13.20 -2.27
N LEU A 921 -17.37 -12.63 -3.42
CA LEU A 921 -18.40 -11.60 -3.57
C LEU A 921 -19.52 -12.10 -4.49
N PHE A 922 -20.76 -11.96 -4.03
CA PHE A 922 -21.96 -12.26 -4.82
C PHE A 922 -22.48 -10.99 -5.49
N PHE A 923 -22.70 -11.08 -6.81
CA PHE A 923 -23.24 -10.00 -7.63
C PHE A 923 -24.52 -10.47 -8.32
N LYS A 924 -25.57 -9.66 -8.22
CA LYS A 924 -26.87 -9.94 -8.85
C LYS A 924 -26.83 -9.62 -10.34
N LYS A 925 -27.66 -10.30 -11.12
CA LYS A 925 -28.00 -9.92 -12.49
C LYS A 925 -28.33 -8.42 -12.57
N GLY A 926 -27.79 -7.75 -13.57
CA GLY A 926 -27.95 -6.31 -13.80
C GLY A 926 -27.03 -5.42 -12.96
N THR A 927 -26.30 -5.94 -11.96
CA THR A 927 -25.31 -5.13 -11.22
C THR A 927 -24.24 -4.59 -12.20
N PRO A 928 -23.94 -3.27 -12.19
CA PRO A 928 -22.96 -2.69 -13.10
C PRO A 928 -21.52 -3.03 -12.70
N ILE A 929 -20.65 -3.11 -13.70
CA ILE A 929 -19.20 -3.26 -13.53
C ILE A 929 -18.54 -2.05 -14.19
N PHE A 930 -17.69 -1.35 -13.43
CA PHE A 930 -16.90 -0.19 -13.85
C PHE A 930 -15.41 -0.56 -13.84
N PRO A 931 -14.82 -0.90 -14.99
CA PRO A 931 -13.40 -1.20 -15.08
C PRO A 931 -12.59 0.11 -15.12
N ASN A 932 -11.88 0.40 -14.04
CA ASN A 932 -11.07 1.59 -13.86
C ASN A 932 -9.66 1.41 -14.43
N TYR A 933 -9.55 1.47 -15.76
CA TYR A 933 -8.29 1.29 -16.47
C TYR A 933 -7.21 2.32 -16.09
N TYR A 934 -7.59 3.52 -15.64
CA TYR A 934 -6.67 4.50 -15.08
C TYR A 934 -5.78 3.93 -13.96
N SER A 935 -6.34 3.14 -13.05
CA SER A 935 -5.56 2.46 -12.00
C SER A 935 -4.47 1.54 -12.55
N CYS A 936 -4.69 0.94 -13.72
CA CYS A 936 -3.67 0.14 -14.39
C CYS A 936 -2.56 1.02 -14.99
N THR A 937 -2.87 2.21 -15.53
CA THR A 937 -1.86 3.09 -16.15
C THR A 937 -1.01 3.85 -15.13
N VAL A 938 -1.54 4.13 -13.93
CA VAL A 938 -0.80 4.76 -12.82
C VAL A 938 -0.25 3.78 -11.77
N SER A 939 -0.34 2.47 -12.02
CA SER A 939 0.14 1.46 -11.08
C SER A 939 1.67 1.46 -10.94
N LYS A 940 2.19 1.92 -9.80
CA LYS A 940 3.62 1.81 -9.44
C LYS A 940 4.14 0.37 -9.54
N SER A 941 3.33 -0.64 -9.20
CA SER A 941 3.72 -2.06 -9.33
C SER A 941 3.85 -2.57 -10.78
N LEU A 942 3.16 -1.95 -11.75
CA LEU A 942 3.28 -2.34 -13.17
C LEU A 942 4.39 -1.56 -13.89
N TRP A 943 4.58 -0.29 -13.53
CA TRP A 943 5.40 0.67 -14.29
C TRP A 943 6.62 1.23 -13.56
N GLY A 944 6.70 1.10 -12.23
CA GLY A 944 7.73 1.71 -11.38
C GLY A 944 7.42 3.18 -11.07
N ASP A 945 7.77 4.05 -12.01
CA ASP A 945 7.67 5.51 -12.03
C ASP A 945 6.57 6.00 -13.00
N PRO A 946 5.27 5.64 -12.79
CA PRO A 946 4.18 5.88 -13.74
C PRO A 946 3.94 7.36 -14.08
N GLU A 947 4.30 8.28 -13.19
CA GLU A 947 4.20 9.73 -13.37
C GLU A 947 5.21 10.31 -14.39
N VAL A 948 6.24 9.55 -14.78
CA VAL A 948 7.23 9.97 -15.76
C VAL A 948 6.86 9.45 -17.15
N PHE A 949 6.76 10.35 -18.14
CA PHE A 949 6.62 9.98 -19.55
C PHE A 949 7.96 9.43 -20.07
N ARG A 950 8.08 8.11 -20.21
CA ARG A 950 9.32 7.40 -20.51
C ARG A 950 9.09 6.29 -21.57
N PRO A 951 9.22 6.60 -22.87
CA PRO A 951 9.08 5.63 -23.96
C PRO A 951 9.95 4.38 -23.79
N GLU A 952 11.13 4.53 -23.16
CA GLU A 952 12.07 3.44 -22.86
C GLU A 952 11.46 2.31 -21.99
N ARG A 953 10.27 2.50 -21.38
CA ARG A 953 9.48 1.40 -20.77
C ARG A 953 9.10 0.31 -21.76
N PHE A 954 8.93 0.65 -23.04
CA PHE A 954 8.43 -0.26 -24.07
C PHE A 954 9.51 -0.80 -25.00
N VAL A 955 10.79 -0.48 -24.77
CA VAL A 955 11.92 -0.98 -25.55
C VAL A 955 12.80 -1.87 -24.67
N SER A 956 13.25 -3.01 -25.19
CA SER A 956 14.22 -3.87 -24.50
C SER A 956 15.57 -3.15 -24.31
N SER A 957 16.36 -3.60 -23.33
CA SER A 957 17.66 -2.99 -22.99
C SER A 957 18.70 -3.04 -24.12
N ASP A 958 18.50 -3.92 -25.12
CA ASP A 958 19.32 -4.03 -26.33
C ASP A 958 18.80 -3.20 -27.51
N GLY A 959 17.66 -2.51 -27.36
CA GLY A 959 17.03 -1.70 -28.41
C GLY A 959 16.23 -2.47 -29.46
N LYS A 960 16.14 -3.80 -29.41
CA LYS A 960 15.70 -4.63 -30.56
C LYS A 960 14.26 -5.12 -30.52
N THR A 961 13.56 -5.03 -29.38
CA THR A 961 12.21 -5.57 -29.24
C THR A 961 11.29 -4.64 -28.46
N LEU A 962 10.00 -4.68 -28.77
CA LEU A 962 8.97 -4.06 -27.93
C LEU A 962 8.67 -4.97 -26.73
N ILE A 963 8.74 -4.41 -25.53
CA ILE A 963 8.41 -5.07 -24.27
C ILE A 963 7.25 -4.37 -23.56
N ASN A 964 6.67 -5.00 -22.54
CA ASN A 964 5.61 -4.44 -21.68
C ASN A 964 4.31 -4.01 -22.40
N THR A 965 4.17 -4.20 -23.71
CA THR A 965 2.95 -3.89 -24.48
C THR A 965 1.74 -4.66 -23.96
N GLN A 966 1.95 -5.90 -23.50
CA GLN A 966 0.96 -6.75 -22.87
C GLN A 966 0.54 -6.34 -21.44
N LYS A 967 1.24 -5.38 -20.81
CA LYS A 967 0.87 -4.82 -19.49
C LYS A 967 -0.17 -3.70 -19.59
N GLN A 968 -0.57 -3.33 -20.79
CA GLN A 968 -1.57 -2.29 -21.04
C GLN A 968 -2.68 -2.80 -21.98
N ALA A 969 -3.86 -2.19 -21.87
CA ALA A 969 -5.04 -2.56 -22.65
C ALA A 969 -5.87 -1.31 -22.99
N PRO A 970 -5.32 -0.32 -23.74
CA PRO A 970 -6.00 0.93 -24.03
C PRO A 970 -7.31 0.76 -24.83
N PHE A 971 -7.44 -0.36 -25.55
CA PHE A 971 -8.62 -0.73 -26.35
C PHE A 971 -9.64 -1.61 -25.60
N GLY A 972 -9.51 -1.74 -24.28
CA GLY A 972 -10.34 -2.65 -23.48
C GLY A 972 -9.88 -4.11 -23.59
N MET A 973 -10.74 -5.04 -23.13
CA MET A 973 -10.44 -6.47 -23.09
C MET A 973 -11.71 -7.34 -23.09
N GLY A 974 -11.51 -8.65 -23.28
CA GLY A 974 -12.58 -9.65 -23.24
C GLY A 974 -13.62 -9.49 -24.36
N LYS A 975 -14.86 -9.94 -24.10
CA LYS A 975 -15.90 -10.15 -25.13
C LYS A 975 -16.34 -8.87 -25.87
N ARG A 976 -16.04 -7.67 -25.34
CA ARG A 976 -16.28 -6.36 -25.98
C ARG A 976 -15.05 -5.48 -26.08
N PHE A 977 -13.90 -6.11 -26.37
CA PHE A 977 -12.73 -5.43 -26.92
C PHE A 977 -13.10 -4.44 -28.04
N CYS A 978 -12.41 -3.30 -28.13
CA CYS A 978 -12.72 -2.28 -29.13
C CYS A 978 -12.52 -2.83 -30.56
N MET A 979 -13.55 -2.74 -31.41
CA MET A 979 -13.37 -3.08 -32.83
C MET A 979 -12.56 -2.02 -33.59
N GLY A 980 -12.56 -0.78 -33.08
CA GLY A 980 -11.85 0.36 -33.66
C GLY A 980 -10.33 0.30 -33.57
N GLU A 981 -9.72 -0.58 -32.76
CA GLU A 981 -8.25 -0.77 -32.73
C GLU A 981 -7.68 -1.00 -34.15
N THR A 982 -8.42 -1.76 -34.96
CA THR A 982 -8.06 -2.08 -36.36
C THR A 982 -7.81 -0.84 -37.22
N LEU A 983 -8.50 0.27 -36.94
CA LEU A 983 -8.32 1.58 -37.59
C LEU A 983 -7.37 2.47 -36.78
N ALA A 984 -7.58 2.54 -35.46
CA ALA A 984 -6.91 3.46 -34.57
C ALA A 984 -5.40 3.21 -34.55
N THR A 985 -4.93 1.97 -34.38
CA THR A 985 -3.49 1.70 -34.27
C THR A 985 -2.72 2.08 -35.55
N PRO A 986 -3.18 1.76 -36.78
CA PRO A 986 -2.64 2.33 -38.02
C PRO A 986 -2.69 3.86 -38.07
N ALA A 987 -3.82 4.49 -37.73
CA ALA A 987 -3.97 5.94 -37.77
C ALA A 987 -3.00 6.65 -36.80
N LEU A 988 -2.91 6.19 -35.55
CA LEU A 988 -1.99 6.72 -34.55
C LEU A 988 -0.54 6.70 -35.05
N PHE A 989 -0.15 5.65 -35.78
CA PHE A 989 1.19 5.58 -36.37
C PHE A 989 1.34 6.54 -37.55
N MET A 990 0.44 6.50 -38.54
CA MET A 990 0.55 7.28 -39.78
C MET A 990 0.51 8.80 -39.52
N TYR A 991 -0.51 9.30 -38.82
CA TYR A 991 -0.66 10.73 -38.59
C TYR A 991 0.49 11.31 -37.74
N PHE A 992 0.93 10.57 -36.72
CA PHE A 992 2.05 10.99 -35.86
C PHE A 992 3.37 11.03 -36.62
N THR A 993 3.70 9.98 -37.37
CA THR A 993 4.97 9.90 -38.11
C THR A 993 5.02 10.85 -39.28
N MET A 994 3.93 11.00 -40.04
CA MET A 994 3.89 11.94 -41.17
C MET A 994 4.00 13.40 -40.71
N LEU A 995 3.31 13.80 -39.64
CA LEU A 995 3.49 15.14 -39.07
C LEU A 995 4.93 15.37 -38.61
N LEU A 996 5.51 14.44 -37.85
CA LEU A 996 6.87 14.58 -37.35
C LEU A 996 7.95 14.41 -38.43
N LYS A 997 7.65 13.85 -39.60
CA LYS A 997 8.56 13.86 -40.75
C LYS A 997 8.79 15.28 -41.27
N ASP A 998 7.70 16.03 -41.44
CA ASP A 998 7.65 17.31 -42.14
C ASP A 998 7.74 18.54 -41.23
N LEU A 999 7.25 18.41 -39.99
CA LEU A 999 7.03 19.51 -39.05
C LEU A 999 7.72 19.22 -37.71
N GLU A 1000 8.28 20.27 -37.11
CA GLU A 1000 8.82 20.24 -35.76
C GLU A 1000 8.01 21.16 -34.85
N PHE A 1001 7.63 20.65 -33.69
CA PHE A 1001 6.73 21.33 -32.77
C PHE A 1001 7.45 21.75 -31.49
N SER A 1002 7.24 22.97 -31.03
CA SER A 1002 7.80 23.45 -29.76
C SER A 1002 6.80 24.29 -28.96
N LEU A 1003 7.14 24.56 -27.70
CA LEU A 1003 6.39 25.47 -26.84
C LEU A 1003 6.42 26.89 -27.40
N VAL A 1004 5.32 27.64 -27.24
CA VAL A 1004 5.28 29.07 -27.56
C VAL A 1004 6.17 29.84 -26.56
N PRO A 1005 7.19 30.60 -27.02
CA PRO A 1005 8.07 31.34 -26.12
C PRO A 1005 7.29 32.33 -25.24
N GLY A 1006 7.57 32.33 -23.94
CA GLY A 1006 6.91 33.20 -22.97
C GLY A 1006 5.52 32.74 -22.49
N GLU A 1007 4.88 31.75 -23.12
CA GLU A 1007 3.64 31.15 -22.60
C GLU A 1007 3.93 30.05 -21.56
N PRO A 1008 3.06 29.86 -20.55
CA PRO A 1008 3.19 28.76 -19.59
C PRO A 1008 3.03 27.40 -20.27
N LYS A 1009 3.71 26.37 -19.75
CA LYS A 1009 3.59 24.99 -20.25
C LYS A 1009 2.11 24.54 -20.24
N PRO A 1010 1.61 23.93 -21.32
CA PRO A 1010 0.23 23.42 -21.35
C PRO A 1010 -0.05 22.37 -20.28
N ARG A 1011 -1.32 22.29 -19.86
CA ARG A 1011 -1.76 21.35 -18.82
C ARG A 1011 -1.84 19.92 -19.36
N ILE A 1012 -1.25 18.97 -18.61
CA ILE A 1012 -1.37 17.53 -18.90
C ILE A 1012 -2.65 16.91 -18.34
N THR A 1013 -3.28 17.54 -17.34
CA THR A 1013 -4.54 17.10 -16.73
C THR A 1013 -5.68 17.10 -17.76
N PRO A 1014 -6.45 16.01 -17.91
CA PRO A 1014 -7.52 15.92 -18.90
C PRO A 1014 -8.72 16.80 -18.56
N GLN A 1015 -9.51 17.12 -19.58
CA GLN A 1015 -10.84 17.71 -19.43
C GLN A 1015 -11.83 16.68 -18.82
N PRO A 1016 -12.73 17.07 -17.91
CA PRO A 1016 -13.83 16.21 -17.45
C PRO A 1016 -14.78 15.88 -18.62
N SER A 1017 -14.80 14.61 -19.03
CA SER A 1017 -15.52 14.13 -20.23
C SER A 1017 -15.56 12.60 -20.29
N ILE A 1018 -16.35 12.02 -21.20
CA ILE A 1018 -16.35 10.55 -21.47
C ILE A 1018 -14.97 10.06 -21.90
N SER A 1019 -14.31 10.81 -22.78
CA SER A 1019 -12.95 10.55 -23.24
C SER A 1019 -12.03 11.61 -22.69
N ALA A 1020 -11.10 11.23 -21.82
CA ALA A 1020 -10.13 12.14 -21.21
C ALA A 1020 -9.24 12.76 -22.28
N THR A 1021 -9.59 13.96 -22.74
CA THR A 1021 -8.89 14.72 -23.78
C THR A 1021 -8.04 15.82 -23.15
N PRO A 1022 -6.91 16.22 -23.76
CA PRO A 1022 -6.15 17.38 -23.28
C PRO A 1022 -6.99 18.66 -23.41
N TYR A 1023 -6.68 19.68 -22.60
CA TYR A 1023 -7.19 21.03 -22.85
C TYR A 1023 -6.61 21.59 -24.16
N PRO A 1024 -7.30 22.48 -24.88
CA PRO A 1024 -6.73 23.19 -26.02
C PRO A 1024 -5.42 23.86 -25.66
N PHE A 1025 -4.41 23.71 -26.52
CA PHE A 1025 -3.07 24.27 -26.30
C PHE A 1025 -2.50 24.87 -27.58
N LYS A 1026 -1.55 25.80 -27.42
CA LYS A 1026 -0.79 26.35 -28.55
C LYS A 1026 0.56 25.68 -28.68
N MET A 1027 1.08 25.63 -29.90
CA MET A 1027 2.45 25.23 -30.21
C MET A 1027 3.01 26.06 -31.36
N VAL A 1028 4.32 26.23 -31.39
CA VAL A 1028 5.03 26.72 -32.58
C VAL A 1028 5.16 25.56 -33.56
N VAL A 1029 4.92 25.83 -34.84
CA VAL A 1029 5.08 24.88 -35.94
C VAL A 1029 6.21 25.36 -36.83
N ASN A 1030 7.35 24.70 -36.75
CA ASN A 1030 8.46 24.91 -37.65
C ASN A 1030 8.34 23.92 -38.81
N ALA A 1031 8.05 24.44 -40.01
CA ALA A 1031 8.23 23.65 -41.22
C ALA A 1031 9.73 23.36 -41.38
N ARG A 1032 10.06 22.11 -41.72
CA ARG A 1032 11.42 21.75 -42.10
C ARG A 1032 11.81 22.49 -43.39
N LEU A 1033 12.98 23.13 -43.40
CA LEU A 1033 13.66 23.62 -44.60
C LEU A 1033 14.12 22.46 -45.49
#